data_AF-A0A429EP02-F1
#
_entry.id   AF-A0A429EP02-F1
#
_cell.length_a   1.000
_cell.length_b   1.000
_cell.length_c   1.000
_cell.angle_alpha   90.00
_cell.angle_beta   90.00
_cell.angle_gamma   90.00
#
_symmetry.space_group_name_H-M   'P 1'
#
loop_
_entity.id
_entity.type
_entity.pdbx_description
1 polymer ?
#
loop_
_entity_poly.entity_id
_entity_poly.type
_entity_poly.pdbx_seq_one_letter_code
_entity_poly.pdbx_strand_id
1 'polypeptide(L)'
;MNDRNEVSRRRVLQIGGAAAVAAAAVPALGGETAVAAAKPGNGPGGHGKFARPAAAVRPRFRWWWPDAHVDPREIRREIDQIADAGFGGAEIVALHHSIDDKSLLDPKKHGWGTPAWNEAVEAALDQARRRGVTVDLTMGPAWPAAVPSITPDDEAAVQELAYGAATVKAGATHDGPVPEPVAAPADGVTKRHLVAVHAVRLDPANDTRKETGLAAGSFQDLTAKAANGRIAWTAPSDGDWVLLSYWRRGSGQRPESGPHSDPPSTVVDHFSKAGTRAVTAFWEAKLLTPRIRKLIRQAGWTLFEDSIELETDALNWTPALPEEFRKRRGYDLMPYLPVIVRHDEDPVYTYDAATTSHVRHDFWLTVSDLFAENHFAAIAKWAHSIGLEYRAQPYGLETDSMQAATILDVPEGESLGFKNLDDYRALAGGRDMAGREVLSCEAGAYQGGAYNTTWEKLLLTMGGAYAAGLNQTVLHGFSYATAPGAKWPGFAGFTPYSGNIGYSESWGPRQPTWRHVPDIAAYMSRIHHTMRTGTSRIDVAVFRQKGYTKTGIGAGWFTKEGIPLGWTHQFISAPLLDLRSATVRRGRLAPDGPAYKVLFVEGDRFAGKEATLPLDTARTMLKLTKAGLPLVFLGDWSAATVPGLERDGENAKLRAVLKDLFAQPRVRVVAEEADVPGALADLGLTPAVSYAQSSTLLVAHREDRRADYYYLVNGKHADQVKPPVAPIDHEVTFTRSDRRAVPYRLDLWTGEERRVAVYEEDGDTVTLRIALEPGEAVVIKLAHGGNAPHATASDAELRVERNRLVARATAAGTYATTLPNGRTVRTEIRRVPAARELTSWRLRVEDMTPDGVRRHDLRLDALKPWPQIPELADVSGIGTYSTTVEWDGRDGAAGAVLDLGSVFDTCRVTVNGRRLPAVSVLVPKVDVGPYLRRGRNTIEVEVATTLNNRLRVADPDVYGNAKRQDYGLIGPVRLVPYAEEEVRTR
;
A
#
# COMPACT_ATOMS: atom_id res chain seq x y z
N MET A 1 33.24 15.08 4.77
CA MET A 1 32.69 15.55 3.49
C MET A 1 31.98 14.36 2.87
N ASN A 2 30.78 14.53 2.31
CA ASN A 2 29.76 13.47 2.26
C ASN A 2 30.13 12.19 1.49
N ASP A 3 30.31 11.07 2.21
CA ASP A 3 30.15 9.73 1.64
C ASP A 3 28.67 9.32 1.76
N ARG A 4 28.02 9.11 0.60
CA ARG A 4 26.76 8.36 0.51
C ARG A 4 27.10 6.95 0.03
N ASN A 5 27.11 6.00 0.96
CA ASN A 5 27.14 4.58 0.61
C ASN A 5 25.79 4.19 -0.02
N GLU A 6 25.81 3.87 -1.31
CA GLU A 6 24.75 3.06 -1.91
C GLU A 6 24.90 1.62 -1.39
N VAL A 7 23.83 1.07 -0.83
CA VAL A 7 23.80 -0.27 -0.25
C VAL A 7 22.98 -1.16 -1.18
N SER A 8 23.56 -2.27 -1.67
CA SER A 8 22.84 -3.21 -2.53
C SER A 8 21.72 -3.95 -1.77
N ARG A 9 20.75 -4.47 -2.52
CA ARG A 9 19.48 -4.99 -1.98
C ARG A 9 19.68 -6.19 -1.04
N ARG A 10 20.69 -7.02 -1.33
CA ARG A 10 21.24 -8.10 -0.48
C ARG A 10 21.48 -7.68 0.98
N ARG A 11 21.82 -6.41 1.23
CA ARG A 11 21.98 -5.84 2.59
C ARG A 11 20.74 -5.17 3.16
N VAL A 12 19.72 -4.84 2.36
CA VAL A 12 18.46 -4.29 2.86
C VAL A 12 17.66 -5.41 3.54
N LEU A 13 17.50 -6.56 2.88
CA LEU A 13 16.79 -7.72 3.44
C LEU A 13 17.51 -8.35 4.65
N GLN A 14 18.85 -8.29 4.70
CA GLN A 14 19.62 -8.72 5.89
C GLN A 14 19.66 -7.71 7.05
N ILE A 15 19.23 -6.45 6.88
CA ILE A 15 19.41 -5.40 7.91
C ILE A 15 18.10 -4.69 8.31
N GLY A 16 17.02 -4.69 7.53
CA GLY A 16 15.75 -4.25 8.11
C GLY A 16 14.50 -4.08 7.25
N GLY A 17 13.48 -4.84 7.68
CA GLY A 17 12.05 -4.58 7.47
C GLY A 17 11.49 -5.10 6.15
N ALA A 18 10.18 -5.34 6.00
CA ALA A 18 9.08 -5.63 6.92
C ALA A 18 7.78 -5.75 6.10
N ALA A 19 7.03 -6.83 6.26
CA ALA A 19 5.63 -6.89 6.69
C ALA A 19 4.42 -6.16 6.03
N ALA A 20 3.27 -6.77 6.39
CA ALA A 20 2.05 -7.11 5.67
C ALA A 20 0.67 -7.05 6.35
N VAL A 21 -0.24 -8.01 6.06
CA VAL A 21 -1.55 -7.58 5.52
C VAL A 21 -2.62 -8.62 5.17
N ALA A 22 -3.91 -8.46 5.50
CA ALA A 22 -4.98 -8.86 4.52
C ALA A 22 -6.28 -8.04 4.63
N ALA A 23 -7.08 -7.95 3.52
CA ALA A 23 -8.36 -7.19 3.26
C ALA A 23 -9.50 -7.97 2.58
N ALA A 24 -10.80 -7.75 2.89
CA ALA A 24 -11.87 -8.73 2.57
C ALA A 24 -13.27 -8.10 2.32
N ALA A 25 -14.22 -8.73 1.60
CA ALA A 25 -14.47 -10.17 1.39
C ALA A 25 -15.56 -10.52 0.32
N VAL A 26 -15.54 -11.78 -0.18
CA VAL A 26 -16.59 -12.64 -0.86
C VAL A 26 -17.08 -12.30 -2.31
N PRO A 27 -17.47 -13.30 -3.17
CA PRO A 27 -16.88 -13.45 -4.52
C PRO A 27 -17.80 -14.03 -5.65
N ALA A 28 -17.19 -14.59 -6.71
CA ALA A 28 -17.66 -15.64 -7.64
C ALA A 28 -18.39 -15.27 -8.97
N LEU A 29 -18.40 -16.25 -9.91
CA LEU A 29 -17.87 -16.10 -11.29
C LEU A 29 -18.54 -17.03 -12.35
N GLY A 30 -18.39 -16.71 -13.66
CA GLY A 30 -18.38 -17.72 -14.76
C GLY A 30 -19.01 -17.37 -16.14
N GLY A 31 -18.24 -17.58 -17.23
CA GLY A 31 -18.70 -18.18 -18.52
C GLY A 31 -19.32 -17.34 -19.65
N GLU A 32 -18.53 -17.06 -20.71
CA GLU A 32 -18.92 -16.64 -22.08
C GLU A 32 -19.89 -15.44 -22.31
N THR A 33 -20.04 -15.06 -23.59
CA THR A 33 -21.06 -14.14 -24.18
C THR A 33 -20.90 -12.63 -23.98
N ALA A 34 -20.87 -11.91 -25.12
CA ALA A 34 -20.97 -10.44 -25.29
C ALA A 34 -19.97 -9.56 -24.50
N VAL A 35 -19.83 -8.29 -24.92
CA VAL A 35 -19.57 -7.24 -23.92
C VAL A 35 -20.93 -6.90 -23.34
N ALA A 36 -21.46 -7.79 -22.49
CA ALA A 36 -22.54 -7.42 -21.60
C ALA A 36 -22.01 -6.24 -20.76
N ALA A 37 -22.63 -5.07 -20.91
CA ALA A 37 -22.28 -3.90 -20.10
C ALA A 37 -22.21 -4.34 -18.64
N ALA A 38 -21.09 -4.07 -17.98
CA ALA A 38 -20.76 -4.62 -16.66
C ALA A 38 -21.98 -4.50 -15.74
N LYS A 39 -22.68 -5.63 -15.51
CA LYS A 39 -23.78 -5.65 -14.56
C LYS A 39 -23.13 -5.36 -13.21
N PRO A 40 -23.54 -4.30 -12.51
CA PRO A 40 -22.84 -3.88 -11.31
C PRO A 40 -22.86 -5.03 -10.31
N GLY A 41 -21.67 -5.47 -9.88
CA GLY A 41 -21.52 -6.48 -8.82
C GLY A 41 -22.35 -6.04 -7.63
N ASN A 42 -23.42 -6.79 -7.34
CA ASN A 42 -24.51 -6.43 -6.43
C ASN A 42 -24.75 -4.91 -6.27
N GLY A 43 -25.35 -4.32 -7.31
CA GLY A 43 -25.65 -2.90 -7.44
C GLY A 43 -26.19 -2.19 -6.17
N PRO A 44 -26.07 -0.85 -6.14
CA PRO A 44 -25.69 0.02 -5.01
C PRO A 44 -26.23 -0.35 -3.61
N GLY A 45 -25.75 -1.47 -3.07
CA GLY A 45 -26.11 -1.98 -1.74
C GLY A 45 -25.05 -2.89 -1.07
N GLY A 46 -24.01 -3.33 -1.80
CA GLY A 46 -23.01 -4.28 -1.31
C GLY A 46 -22.13 -3.79 -0.15
N HIS A 47 -21.85 -2.48 -0.04
CA HIS A 47 -20.92 -1.95 0.98
C HIS A 47 -21.58 -1.75 2.36
N GLY A 48 -22.91 -1.89 2.45
CA GLY A 48 -23.66 -1.54 3.66
C GLY A 48 -23.77 -0.03 3.87
N LYS A 49 -24.14 0.38 5.09
CA LYS A 49 -24.27 1.80 5.49
C LYS A 49 -22.96 2.28 6.11
N PHE A 50 -22.62 3.55 5.95
CA PHE A 50 -21.42 4.14 6.60
C PHE A 50 -21.33 3.82 8.10
N ALA A 51 -22.42 3.97 8.86
CA ALA A 51 -22.45 3.64 10.29
C ALA A 51 -22.15 2.16 10.62
N ARG A 52 -22.41 1.23 9.68
CA ARG A 52 -22.24 -0.22 9.80
C ARG A 52 -21.81 -0.84 8.45
N PRO A 53 -20.52 -0.75 8.09
CA PRO A 53 -20.04 -1.29 6.83
C PRO A 53 -20.22 -2.82 6.76
N ALA A 54 -20.53 -3.31 5.55
CA ALA A 54 -20.67 -4.73 5.26
C ALA A 54 -19.33 -5.46 5.44
N ALA A 55 -19.37 -6.80 5.54
CA ALA A 55 -18.15 -7.62 5.64
C ALA A 55 -17.18 -7.37 4.48
N ALA A 56 -17.72 -7.08 3.29
CA ALA A 56 -17.01 -6.93 2.03
C ALA A 56 -16.01 -5.76 1.93
N VAL A 57 -15.99 -4.84 2.91
CA VAL A 57 -15.13 -3.63 2.92
C VAL A 57 -14.31 -3.48 4.22
N ARG A 58 -14.18 -4.54 5.02
CA ARG A 58 -13.52 -4.51 6.34
C ARG A 58 -12.01 -4.72 6.25
N PRO A 59 -11.20 -4.40 7.27
CA PRO A 59 -9.82 -4.91 7.41
C PRO A 59 -9.80 -6.41 7.75
N ARG A 60 -8.72 -7.13 7.47
CA ARG A 60 -8.46 -8.55 7.82
C ARG A 60 -6.96 -8.77 8.17
N PHE A 61 -6.40 -9.98 8.07
CA PHE A 61 -5.00 -10.27 8.38
C PHE A 61 -4.34 -11.26 7.42
N ARG A 62 -3.06 -11.02 7.06
CA ARG A 62 -2.20 -12.10 6.57
C ARG A 62 -1.99 -13.03 7.76
N TRP A 63 -2.23 -14.31 7.53
CA TRP A 63 -2.43 -15.31 8.58
C TRP A 63 -1.34 -16.37 8.48
N TRP A 64 -0.40 -16.27 9.40
CA TRP A 64 0.82 -17.09 9.42
C TRP A 64 0.51 -18.46 9.98
N TRP A 65 0.61 -19.48 9.14
CA TRP A 65 0.54 -20.87 9.56
C TRP A 65 1.94 -21.49 9.54
N PRO A 66 2.38 -22.20 10.59
CA PRO A 66 3.62 -22.96 10.60
C PRO A 66 3.47 -24.21 9.70
N ASP A 67 3.42 -24.00 8.39
CA ASP A 67 2.91 -24.95 7.40
C ASP A 67 1.55 -25.55 7.85
N ALA A 68 1.31 -26.85 7.66
CA ALA A 68 0.13 -27.54 8.19
C ALA A 68 0.32 -28.10 9.61
N HIS A 69 1.19 -27.52 10.47
CA HIS A 69 1.21 -27.80 11.92
C HIS A 69 0.06 -27.09 12.65
N VAL A 70 -1.16 -27.27 12.13
CA VAL A 70 -2.38 -26.59 12.57
C VAL A 70 -3.50 -27.59 12.86
N ASP A 71 -4.33 -27.31 13.86
CA ASP A 71 -5.55 -28.08 14.15
C ASP A 71 -6.73 -27.44 13.39
N PRO A 72 -7.42 -28.18 12.50
CA PRO A 72 -8.67 -27.74 11.88
C PRO A 72 -9.71 -27.17 12.85
N ARG A 73 -9.71 -27.51 14.13
CA ARG A 73 -10.59 -26.91 15.16
C ARG A 73 -10.14 -25.50 15.54
N GLU A 74 -8.83 -25.31 15.73
CA GLU A 74 -8.24 -24.02 16.04
C GLU A 74 -8.39 -23.05 14.86
N ILE A 75 -8.15 -23.52 13.63
CA ILE A 75 -8.41 -22.78 12.39
C ILE A 75 -9.83 -22.19 12.35
N ARG A 76 -10.85 -22.93 12.83
CA ARG A 76 -12.22 -22.41 12.91
C ARG A 76 -12.38 -21.36 14.02
N ARG A 77 -11.74 -21.58 15.18
CA ARG A 77 -11.73 -20.64 16.32
C ARG A 77 -11.07 -19.31 15.96
N GLU A 78 -10.00 -19.33 15.18
CA GLU A 78 -9.30 -18.11 14.74
C GLU A 78 -10.12 -17.33 13.70
N ILE A 79 -10.78 -18.00 12.75
CA ILE A 79 -11.76 -17.35 11.86
C ILE A 79 -12.91 -16.73 12.66
N ASP A 80 -13.38 -17.38 13.73
CA ASP A 80 -14.36 -16.78 14.64
C ASP A 80 -13.83 -15.51 15.30
N GLN A 81 -12.64 -15.56 15.91
CA GLN A 81 -11.99 -14.43 16.56
C GLN A 81 -11.76 -13.25 15.61
N ILE A 82 -11.34 -13.51 14.38
CA ILE A 82 -11.16 -12.53 13.32
C ILE A 82 -12.50 -11.87 12.97
N ALA A 83 -13.56 -12.65 12.72
CA ALA A 83 -14.88 -12.11 12.42
C ALA A 83 -15.46 -11.29 13.59
N ASP A 84 -15.27 -11.76 14.83
CA ASP A 84 -15.70 -11.10 16.07
C ASP A 84 -14.90 -9.83 16.39
N ALA A 85 -13.62 -9.77 15.97
CA ALA A 85 -12.80 -8.57 16.02
C ALA A 85 -13.28 -7.47 15.04
N GLY A 86 -14.33 -7.73 14.25
CA GLY A 86 -14.83 -6.81 13.24
C GLY A 86 -14.05 -6.85 11.93
N PHE A 87 -13.25 -7.90 11.71
CA PHE A 87 -12.45 -8.08 10.52
C PHE A 87 -13.21 -8.92 9.46
N GLY A 88 -12.87 -8.76 8.19
CA GLY A 88 -13.60 -9.33 7.06
C GLY A 88 -13.15 -10.72 6.62
N GLY A 89 -12.07 -11.29 7.15
CA GLY A 89 -11.55 -12.61 6.71
C GLY A 89 -10.10 -12.92 7.10
N ALA A 90 -9.36 -13.71 6.30
CA ALA A 90 -7.90 -13.89 6.42
C ALA A 90 -7.22 -14.14 5.05
N GLU A 91 -5.91 -14.05 4.93
CA GLU A 91 -5.11 -14.64 3.83
C GLU A 91 -4.19 -15.70 4.43
N ILE A 92 -4.24 -16.94 3.97
CA ILE A 92 -3.38 -18.01 4.49
C ILE A 92 -2.02 -17.97 3.80
N VAL A 93 -0.94 -17.94 4.59
CA VAL A 93 0.45 -18.05 4.13
C VAL A 93 1.16 -19.14 4.96
N ALA A 94 1.91 -20.02 4.31
CA ALA A 94 2.81 -20.94 5.01
C ALA A 94 4.09 -20.18 5.41
N LEU A 95 4.33 -20.04 6.71
CA LEU A 95 5.41 -19.21 7.23
C LEU A 95 5.93 -19.73 8.57
N HIS A 96 7.25 -19.90 8.67
CA HIS A 96 7.92 -20.45 9.85
C HIS A 96 9.33 -19.88 10.04
N HIS A 97 9.50 -18.57 9.81
CA HIS A 97 10.76 -17.84 10.06
C HIS A 97 11.23 -17.94 11.50
N SER A 98 10.31 -17.92 12.47
CA SER A 98 10.63 -18.02 13.90
C SER A 98 10.94 -19.41 14.44
N ILE A 99 11.04 -20.40 13.55
CA ILE A 99 11.38 -21.78 13.91
C ILE A 99 12.77 -22.06 13.36
N ASP A 100 13.78 -21.84 14.21
CA ASP A 100 15.20 -22.06 13.88
C ASP A 100 15.50 -23.55 13.64
N ASP A 101 14.96 -24.45 14.48
CA ASP A 101 15.06 -25.89 14.29
C ASP A 101 14.02 -26.39 13.28
N LYS A 102 14.38 -26.29 11.99
CA LYS A 102 13.54 -26.76 10.88
C LYS A 102 13.28 -28.27 10.90
N SER A 103 13.96 -29.08 11.73
CA SER A 103 13.69 -30.52 11.86
C SER A 103 12.31 -30.81 12.47
N LEU A 104 11.75 -29.84 13.20
CA LEU A 104 10.43 -29.92 13.82
C LEU A 104 9.26 -29.84 12.82
N LEU A 105 9.52 -29.46 11.57
CA LEU A 105 8.47 -29.07 10.60
C LEU A 105 7.95 -30.20 9.71
N ASP A 106 8.56 -31.40 9.71
CA ASP A 106 8.10 -32.59 8.96
C ASP A 106 7.33 -32.28 7.65
N PRO A 107 7.98 -31.61 6.66
CA PRO A 107 7.31 -31.09 5.46
C PRO A 107 6.70 -32.20 4.59
N LYS A 108 7.07 -33.46 4.83
CA LYS A 108 6.48 -34.65 4.23
C LYS A 108 5.05 -34.92 4.68
N LYS A 109 4.72 -34.64 5.94
CA LYS A 109 3.36 -34.78 6.48
C LYS A 109 2.60 -33.47 6.51
N HIS A 110 3.29 -32.38 6.83
CA HIS A 110 2.68 -31.08 7.12
C HIS A 110 3.02 -30.00 6.08
N GLY A 111 3.81 -30.28 5.05
CA GLY A 111 4.15 -29.30 4.03
C GLY A 111 2.95 -28.88 3.16
N TRP A 112 3.16 -27.82 2.38
CA TRP A 112 2.20 -27.30 1.42
C TRP A 112 1.88 -28.32 0.32
N GLY A 113 0.59 -28.43 -0.03
CA GLY A 113 0.11 -29.44 -0.99
C GLY A 113 -0.09 -30.85 -0.43
N THR A 114 0.16 -31.07 0.87
CA THR A 114 -0.19 -32.33 1.57
C THR A 114 -1.70 -32.43 1.86
N PRO A 115 -2.22 -33.64 2.18
CA PRO A 115 -3.59 -33.79 2.66
C PRO A 115 -3.89 -32.99 3.94
N ALA A 116 -2.91 -32.82 4.84
CA ALA A 116 -3.06 -32.04 6.07
C ALA A 116 -3.29 -30.55 5.77
N TRP A 117 -2.52 -29.98 4.84
CA TRP A 117 -2.72 -28.62 4.35
C TRP A 117 -4.13 -28.41 3.79
N ASN A 118 -4.59 -29.35 2.95
CA ASN A 118 -5.93 -29.29 2.36
C ASN A 118 -7.04 -29.39 3.41
N GLU A 119 -6.91 -30.23 4.44
CA GLU A 119 -7.91 -30.31 5.53
C GLU A 119 -8.02 -28.99 6.31
N ALA A 120 -6.88 -28.35 6.59
CA ALA A 120 -6.84 -27.04 7.24
C ALA A 120 -7.49 -25.94 6.36
N VAL A 121 -7.17 -25.90 5.06
CA VAL A 121 -7.80 -24.97 4.10
C VAL A 121 -9.32 -25.20 3.99
N GLU A 122 -9.78 -26.46 3.99
CA GLU A 122 -11.22 -26.78 4.02
C GLU A 122 -11.89 -26.31 5.32
N ALA A 123 -11.20 -26.38 6.47
CA ALA A 123 -11.71 -25.90 7.73
C ALA A 123 -11.82 -24.36 7.77
N ALA A 124 -10.81 -23.66 7.24
CA ALA A 124 -10.77 -22.20 7.14
C ALA A 124 -11.93 -21.69 6.26
N LEU A 125 -12.03 -22.19 5.03
CA LEU A 125 -13.07 -21.78 4.09
C LEU A 125 -14.48 -22.16 4.56
N ASP A 126 -14.68 -23.33 5.18
CA ASP A 126 -16.00 -23.73 5.68
C ASP A 126 -16.47 -22.87 6.87
N GLN A 127 -15.55 -22.43 7.74
CA GLN A 127 -15.91 -21.50 8.81
C GLN A 127 -16.12 -20.08 8.28
N ALA A 128 -15.27 -19.63 7.34
CA ALA A 128 -15.40 -18.32 6.73
C ALA A 128 -16.79 -18.15 6.07
N ARG A 129 -17.22 -19.18 5.34
CA ARG A 129 -18.59 -19.32 4.79
C ARG A 129 -19.69 -19.18 5.85
N ARG A 130 -19.52 -19.78 7.04
CA ARG A 130 -20.51 -19.72 8.14
C ARG A 130 -20.53 -18.34 8.80
N ARG A 131 -19.38 -17.67 8.88
CA ARG A 131 -19.20 -16.37 9.53
C ARG A 131 -19.43 -15.17 8.62
N GLY A 132 -19.57 -15.37 7.31
CA GLY A 132 -19.81 -14.31 6.33
C GLY A 132 -18.55 -13.50 6.01
N VAL A 133 -17.39 -14.17 6.04
CA VAL A 133 -16.04 -13.63 5.80
C VAL A 133 -15.36 -14.45 4.70
N THR A 134 -14.19 -14.03 4.20
CA THR A 134 -13.39 -14.85 3.25
C THR A 134 -12.03 -15.27 3.73
N VAL A 135 -11.51 -16.28 3.07
CA VAL A 135 -10.10 -16.66 3.09
C VAL A 135 -9.52 -16.38 1.70
N ASP A 136 -8.30 -15.83 1.68
CA ASP A 136 -7.46 -15.78 0.47
C ASP A 136 -6.39 -16.86 0.58
N LEU A 137 -5.85 -17.28 -0.55
CA LEU A 137 -4.91 -18.40 -0.64
C LEU A 137 -3.66 -17.97 -1.40
N THR A 138 -2.47 -18.20 -0.86
CA THR A 138 -1.19 -17.92 -1.53
C THR A 138 -0.92 -18.83 -2.72
N MET A 139 -0.39 -18.25 -3.79
CA MET A 139 0.01 -18.91 -5.03
C MET A 139 0.99 -20.08 -4.80
N GLY A 140 2.02 -19.84 -3.99
CA GLY A 140 2.96 -20.83 -3.50
C GLY A 140 2.79 -21.08 -1.99
N PRO A 141 3.71 -21.83 -1.35
CA PRO A 141 3.76 -21.95 0.11
C PRO A 141 4.00 -20.57 0.76
N ALA A 142 5.08 -19.91 0.33
CA ALA A 142 5.47 -18.55 0.62
C ALA A 142 5.74 -17.83 -0.72
N TRP A 143 6.67 -16.88 -0.75
CA TRP A 143 7.09 -16.14 -1.93
C TRP A 143 8.54 -16.48 -2.36
N PRO A 144 8.91 -16.27 -3.63
CA PRO A 144 8.03 -16.13 -4.80
C PRO A 144 7.23 -17.41 -5.10
N ALA A 145 6.38 -17.41 -6.14
CA ALA A 145 5.62 -18.60 -6.50
C ALA A 145 6.54 -19.79 -6.83
N ALA A 146 6.32 -20.89 -6.12
CA ALA A 146 7.19 -22.08 -6.16
C ALA A 146 6.39 -23.37 -6.02
N VAL A 147 6.86 -24.45 -6.67
CA VAL A 147 6.23 -25.77 -6.62
C VAL A 147 7.23 -26.91 -6.45
N PRO A 148 6.86 -28.01 -5.77
CA PRO A 148 7.73 -29.18 -5.58
C PRO A 148 7.64 -30.19 -6.75
N SER A 149 6.94 -29.84 -7.84
CA SER A 149 6.78 -30.69 -9.02
C SER A 149 7.81 -30.43 -10.14
N ILE A 150 8.78 -29.55 -9.90
CA ILE A 150 9.88 -29.23 -10.82
C ILE A 150 11.20 -29.14 -10.05
N THR A 151 12.31 -29.25 -10.77
CA THR A 151 13.68 -29.11 -10.28
C THR A 151 14.31 -27.82 -10.83
N PRO A 152 15.43 -27.33 -10.24
CA PRO A 152 16.19 -26.20 -10.79
C PRO A 152 16.63 -26.36 -12.26
N ASP A 153 16.78 -27.60 -12.73
CA ASP A 153 17.25 -27.92 -14.08
C ASP A 153 16.12 -28.06 -15.12
N ASP A 154 14.88 -27.73 -14.76
CA ASP A 154 13.72 -27.71 -15.66
C ASP A 154 13.48 -26.29 -16.21
N GLU A 155 13.10 -26.17 -17.49
CA GLU A 155 12.84 -24.85 -18.12
C GLU A 155 11.62 -24.09 -17.55
N ALA A 156 10.84 -24.74 -16.67
CA ALA A 156 9.76 -24.11 -15.93
C ALA A 156 10.21 -23.47 -14.60
N ALA A 157 11.42 -23.77 -14.12
CA ALA A 157 12.04 -23.09 -12.98
C ALA A 157 12.67 -21.76 -13.43
N VAL A 158 12.75 -20.78 -12.52
CA VAL A 158 13.38 -19.48 -12.82
C VAL A 158 14.80 -19.67 -13.37
N GLN A 159 15.09 -19.02 -14.50
CA GLN A 159 16.36 -19.13 -15.20
C GLN A 159 17.20 -17.87 -15.03
N GLU A 160 18.51 -18.03 -15.16
CA GLU A 160 19.50 -16.96 -15.16
C GLU A 160 20.47 -17.09 -16.33
N LEU A 161 21.05 -15.97 -16.74
CA LEU A 161 22.14 -15.87 -17.70
C LEU A 161 23.42 -15.44 -16.96
N ALA A 162 24.22 -16.41 -16.54
CA ALA A 162 25.52 -16.18 -15.93
C ALA A 162 26.58 -15.94 -17.01
N TYR A 163 27.45 -14.95 -16.85
CA TYR A 163 28.52 -14.65 -17.80
C TYR A 163 29.88 -15.06 -17.25
N GLY A 164 30.80 -15.43 -18.14
CA GLY A 164 32.23 -15.54 -17.86
C GLY A 164 33.00 -14.47 -18.64
N ALA A 165 34.15 -14.03 -18.12
CA ALA A 165 34.98 -13.01 -18.75
C ALA A 165 36.48 -13.32 -18.65
N ALA A 166 37.23 -12.99 -19.69
CA ALA A 166 38.70 -12.99 -19.69
C ALA A 166 39.24 -11.84 -20.54
N THR A 167 40.17 -11.05 -19.99
CA THR A 167 40.85 -9.99 -20.75
C THR A 167 41.99 -10.59 -21.59
N VAL A 168 41.93 -10.40 -22.90
CA VAL A 168 42.93 -10.84 -23.87
C VAL A 168 43.68 -9.61 -24.39
N LYS A 169 45.01 -9.60 -24.25
CA LYS A 169 45.85 -8.49 -24.69
C LYS A 169 45.89 -8.35 -26.21
N ALA A 170 46.11 -7.13 -26.71
CA ALA A 170 46.28 -6.85 -28.13
C ALA A 170 47.22 -7.85 -28.83
N GLY A 171 46.75 -8.55 -29.87
CA GLY A 171 47.54 -9.55 -30.61
C GLY A 171 47.78 -10.89 -29.89
N ALA A 172 47.34 -11.06 -28.64
CA ALA A 172 47.47 -12.33 -27.91
C ALA A 172 46.40 -13.34 -28.31
N THR A 173 46.68 -14.63 -28.12
CA THR A 173 45.74 -15.73 -28.41
C THR A 173 45.23 -16.36 -27.13
N HIS A 174 43.91 -16.48 -27.02
CA HIS A 174 43.26 -17.34 -26.04
C HIS A 174 42.97 -18.69 -26.71
N ASP A 175 43.68 -19.74 -26.32
CA ASP A 175 43.43 -21.14 -26.71
C ASP A 175 43.18 -21.96 -25.44
N GLY A 176 41.92 -22.31 -25.21
CA GLY A 176 41.51 -22.89 -23.93
C GLY A 176 40.03 -23.20 -23.86
N PRO A 177 39.52 -23.54 -22.66
CA PRO A 177 38.12 -23.38 -22.34
C PRO A 177 37.67 -21.93 -22.64
N VAL A 178 36.41 -21.74 -23.02
CA VAL A 178 35.79 -20.42 -22.94
C VAL A 178 35.77 -19.97 -21.47
N PRO A 179 35.69 -18.66 -21.16
CA PRO A 179 35.63 -18.21 -19.77
C PRO A 179 34.53 -18.93 -18.99
N GLU A 180 34.82 -19.37 -17.77
CA GLU A 180 33.84 -19.97 -16.87
C GLU A 180 32.96 -18.86 -16.23
N PRO A 181 31.70 -19.16 -15.86
CA PRO A 181 30.83 -18.19 -15.21
C PRO A 181 31.46 -17.58 -13.95
N VAL A 182 31.35 -16.25 -13.77
CA VAL A 182 31.83 -15.57 -12.56
C VAL A 182 30.99 -15.94 -11.33
N ALA A 183 29.69 -16.14 -11.52
CA ALA A 183 28.76 -16.61 -10.49
C ALA A 183 28.72 -18.14 -10.46
N ALA A 184 28.98 -18.75 -9.30
CA ALA A 184 28.81 -20.18 -9.07
C ALA A 184 27.33 -20.59 -9.25
N PRO A 185 27.03 -21.82 -9.69
CA PRO A 185 25.65 -22.33 -9.70
C PRO A 185 25.17 -22.60 -8.25
N ALA A 186 23.88 -22.38 -8.00
CA ALA A 186 23.26 -22.69 -6.73
C ALA A 186 23.04 -24.21 -6.53
N ASP A 187 22.79 -24.61 -5.28
CA ASP A 187 22.58 -26.00 -4.88
C ASP A 187 21.42 -26.67 -5.64
N GLY A 188 21.74 -27.75 -6.36
CA GLY A 188 20.78 -28.54 -7.14
C GLY A 188 20.68 -28.15 -8.61
N VAL A 189 21.40 -27.12 -9.07
CA VAL A 189 21.57 -26.80 -10.49
C VAL A 189 22.72 -27.65 -11.05
N THR A 190 22.42 -28.60 -11.94
CA THR A 190 23.43 -29.50 -12.54
C THR A 190 23.60 -29.30 -14.05
N LYS A 191 22.66 -28.64 -14.72
CA LYS A 191 22.70 -28.34 -16.15
C LYS A 191 23.08 -26.89 -16.40
N ARG A 192 23.83 -26.67 -17.48
CA ARG A 192 24.12 -25.34 -18.04
C ARG A 192 24.24 -25.43 -19.55
N HIS A 193 23.85 -24.36 -20.24
CA HIS A 193 23.87 -24.29 -21.71
C HIS A 193 24.67 -23.06 -22.13
N LEU A 194 25.73 -23.25 -22.92
CA LEU A 194 26.46 -22.13 -23.53
C LEU A 194 25.56 -21.48 -24.58
N VAL A 195 25.15 -20.23 -24.32
CA VAL A 195 24.25 -19.44 -25.16
C VAL A 195 25.04 -18.72 -26.26
N ALA A 196 26.16 -18.10 -25.89
CA ALA A 196 27.01 -17.37 -26.81
C ALA A 196 28.45 -17.23 -26.31
N VAL A 197 29.36 -16.91 -27.23
CA VAL A 197 30.72 -16.44 -26.94
C VAL A 197 30.99 -15.22 -27.80
N HIS A 198 31.30 -14.09 -27.18
CA HIS A 198 31.56 -12.82 -27.85
C HIS A 198 32.96 -12.31 -27.52
N ALA A 199 33.54 -11.49 -28.39
CA ALA A 199 34.66 -10.65 -28.03
C ALA A 199 34.36 -9.18 -28.35
N VAL A 200 34.75 -8.29 -27.44
CA VAL A 200 34.59 -6.84 -27.62
C VAL A 200 35.84 -6.13 -27.12
N ARG A 201 36.31 -5.12 -27.84
CA ARG A 201 37.46 -4.31 -27.45
C ARG A 201 37.09 -3.42 -26.26
N LEU A 202 37.99 -3.31 -25.30
CA LEU A 202 37.89 -2.35 -24.19
C LEU A 202 37.97 -0.92 -24.75
N ASP A 203 37.19 -0.01 -24.15
CA ASP A 203 37.19 1.40 -24.51
C ASP A 203 37.07 2.27 -23.24
N PRO A 204 38.21 2.67 -22.64
CA PRO A 204 38.24 3.48 -21.43
C PRO A 204 37.57 4.86 -21.57
N ALA A 205 37.24 5.32 -22.79
CA ALA A 205 36.45 6.53 -22.99
C ALA A 205 34.99 6.36 -22.53
N ASN A 206 34.51 5.12 -22.44
CA ASN A 206 33.16 4.76 -21.97
C ASN A 206 33.13 4.28 -20.50
N ASP A 207 34.26 4.23 -19.79
CA ASP A 207 34.30 3.77 -18.39
C ASP A 207 33.39 4.61 -17.49
N THR A 208 32.62 3.95 -16.61
CA THR A 208 31.89 4.63 -15.54
C THR A 208 32.54 4.34 -14.18
N ARG A 209 31.96 4.88 -13.10
CA ARG A 209 32.40 4.54 -11.74
C ARG A 209 32.20 3.05 -11.40
N LYS A 210 31.28 2.35 -12.09
CA LYS A 210 30.87 0.97 -11.77
C LYS A 210 31.08 -0.02 -12.92
N GLU A 211 31.11 0.45 -14.17
CA GLU A 211 31.11 -0.41 -15.35
C GLU A 211 32.36 -0.21 -16.19
N THR A 212 32.87 -1.30 -16.77
CA THR A 212 33.96 -1.25 -17.75
C THR A 212 33.43 -0.86 -19.13
N GLY A 213 34.06 0.15 -19.75
CA GLY A 213 33.74 0.65 -21.07
C GLY A 213 34.18 -0.29 -22.20
N LEU A 214 33.31 -0.46 -23.19
CA LEU A 214 33.53 -1.28 -24.37
C LEU A 214 33.26 -0.48 -25.66
N ALA A 215 33.95 -0.82 -26.75
CA ALA A 215 33.71 -0.23 -28.06
C ALA A 215 32.63 -1.03 -28.83
N ALA A 216 31.39 -0.54 -28.87
CA ALA A 216 30.27 -1.25 -29.52
C ALA A 216 30.57 -1.73 -30.95
N GLY A 217 31.17 -0.87 -31.79
CA GLY A 217 31.54 -1.20 -33.17
C GLY A 217 32.66 -2.22 -33.34
N SER A 218 33.25 -2.73 -32.25
CA SER A 218 34.26 -3.79 -32.26
C SER A 218 33.69 -5.20 -32.04
N PHE A 219 32.38 -5.32 -31.74
CA PHE A 219 31.72 -6.58 -31.41
C PHE A 219 32.01 -7.71 -32.42
N GLN A 220 32.45 -8.86 -31.91
CA GLN A 220 32.61 -10.11 -32.65
C GLN A 220 31.76 -11.21 -32.03
N ASP A 221 30.87 -11.82 -32.80
CA ASP A 221 30.28 -13.11 -32.45
C ASP A 221 31.28 -14.24 -32.77
N LEU A 222 31.67 -14.98 -31.74
CA LEU A 222 32.58 -16.11 -31.78
C LEU A 222 31.90 -17.42 -31.42
N THR A 223 30.57 -17.44 -31.24
CA THR A 223 29.80 -18.59 -30.77
C THR A 223 30.02 -19.81 -31.65
N ALA A 224 30.01 -19.65 -32.98
CA ALA A 224 30.27 -20.74 -33.92
C ALA A 224 31.73 -21.26 -33.91
N LYS A 225 32.68 -20.51 -33.31
CA LYS A 225 34.08 -20.95 -33.10
C LYS A 225 34.28 -21.66 -31.76
N ALA A 226 33.31 -21.56 -30.84
CA ALA A 226 33.35 -22.17 -29.52
C ALA A 226 32.82 -23.61 -29.55
N ALA A 227 33.68 -24.58 -29.86
CA ALA A 227 33.31 -26.00 -29.90
C ALA A 227 33.53 -26.68 -28.54
N ASN A 228 32.53 -27.41 -28.05
CA ASN A 228 32.58 -28.18 -26.78
C ASN A 228 33.09 -27.36 -25.57
N GLY A 229 32.69 -26.09 -25.47
CA GLY A 229 33.12 -25.20 -24.40
C GLY A 229 34.59 -24.75 -24.49
N ARG A 230 35.25 -24.92 -25.65
CA ARG A 230 36.61 -24.44 -25.92
C ARG A 230 36.64 -23.49 -27.12
N ILE A 231 37.59 -22.57 -27.11
CA ILE A 231 37.83 -21.63 -28.22
C ILE A 231 39.33 -21.37 -28.39
N ALA A 232 39.75 -21.23 -29.65
CA ALA A 232 41.04 -20.68 -30.04
C ALA A 232 40.78 -19.38 -30.84
N TRP A 233 41.13 -18.23 -30.26
CA TRP A 233 40.91 -16.92 -30.87
C TRP A 233 42.05 -15.95 -30.54
N THR A 234 42.56 -15.27 -31.57
CA THR A 234 43.57 -14.22 -31.45
C THR A 234 42.89 -12.85 -31.43
N ALA A 235 43.13 -12.07 -30.38
CA ALA A 235 42.65 -10.70 -30.29
C ALA A 235 43.32 -9.83 -31.36
N PRO A 236 42.57 -8.99 -32.09
CA PRO A 236 43.15 -7.96 -32.95
C PRO A 236 44.15 -7.07 -32.20
N SER A 237 45.14 -6.52 -32.91
CA SER A 237 46.23 -5.72 -32.32
C SER A 237 45.88 -4.25 -32.10
N ASP A 238 44.59 -3.90 -32.13
CA ASP A 238 44.06 -2.52 -32.11
C ASP A 238 43.62 -2.05 -30.71
N GLY A 239 43.77 -2.89 -29.68
CA GLY A 239 43.49 -2.60 -28.29
C GLY A 239 43.46 -3.88 -27.45
N ASP A 240 43.21 -3.76 -26.16
CA ASP A 240 42.89 -4.91 -25.31
C ASP A 240 41.42 -5.29 -25.49
N TRP A 241 41.11 -6.59 -25.40
CA TRP A 241 39.78 -7.15 -25.62
C TRP A 241 39.28 -7.90 -24.40
N VAL A 242 37.96 -7.94 -24.21
CA VAL A 242 37.31 -8.91 -23.32
C VAL A 242 36.68 -10.02 -24.16
N LEU A 243 37.06 -11.26 -23.85
CA LEU A 243 36.36 -12.47 -24.30
C LEU A 243 35.28 -12.78 -23.26
N LEU A 244 34.03 -12.89 -23.72
CA LEU A 244 32.85 -13.10 -22.90
C LEU A 244 32.17 -14.40 -23.30
N SER A 245 31.72 -15.17 -22.31
CA SER A 245 30.85 -16.34 -22.50
C SER A 245 29.55 -16.14 -21.74
N TYR A 246 28.45 -16.73 -22.22
CA TYR A 246 27.14 -16.58 -21.59
C TYR A 246 26.50 -17.95 -21.42
N TRP A 247 26.01 -18.24 -20.22
CA TRP A 247 25.56 -19.56 -19.81
C TRP A 247 24.16 -19.48 -19.20
N ARG A 248 23.18 -20.12 -19.85
CA ARG A 248 21.82 -20.28 -19.31
C ARG A 248 21.79 -21.48 -18.36
N ARG A 249 21.23 -21.29 -17.17
CA ARG A 249 20.93 -22.34 -16.18
C ARG A 249 19.73 -21.90 -15.31
N GLY A 250 19.18 -22.80 -14.50
CA GLY A 250 18.27 -22.38 -13.43
C GLY A 250 19.01 -21.61 -12.34
N SER A 251 18.34 -20.69 -11.65
CA SER A 251 18.95 -19.97 -10.52
C SER A 251 19.03 -20.81 -9.24
N GLY A 252 18.28 -21.92 -9.16
CA GLY A 252 18.18 -22.76 -7.96
C GLY A 252 17.38 -22.14 -6.81
N GLN A 253 16.74 -20.98 -7.04
CA GLN A 253 15.98 -20.28 -6.01
C GLN A 253 14.82 -21.14 -5.45
N ARG A 254 14.67 -21.07 -4.13
CA ARG A 254 13.60 -21.70 -3.34
C ARG A 254 12.72 -20.60 -2.73
N PRO A 255 11.46 -20.90 -2.38
CA PRO A 255 10.65 -19.94 -1.63
C PRO A 255 11.26 -19.67 -0.25
N GLU A 256 11.03 -18.46 0.23
CA GLU A 256 11.68 -17.89 1.42
C GLU A 256 11.48 -18.75 2.69
N SER A 257 12.53 -18.85 3.52
CA SER A 257 12.58 -19.64 4.78
C SER A 257 12.33 -21.16 4.71
N GLY A 258 12.23 -21.76 3.52
CA GLY A 258 11.93 -23.19 3.33
C GLY A 258 12.89 -24.17 4.04
N PRO A 259 12.56 -25.48 4.10
CA PRO A 259 11.61 -26.17 3.21
C PRO A 259 10.16 -26.21 3.71
N HIS A 260 9.24 -25.80 2.83
CA HIS A 260 7.78 -25.90 3.04
C HIS A 260 7.16 -27.20 2.49
N SER A 261 7.97 -28.09 1.90
CA SER A 261 7.50 -29.23 1.08
C SER A 261 8.55 -30.33 0.96
N ASP A 262 8.12 -31.56 0.72
CA ASP A 262 8.96 -32.73 0.40
C ASP A 262 8.48 -33.38 -0.91
N PRO A 263 9.27 -33.38 -2.00
CA PRO A 263 10.57 -32.71 -2.14
C PRO A 263 10.46 -31.17 -2.04
N PRO A 264 11.58 -30.44 -1.81
CA PRO A 264 11.55 -28.98 -1.70
C PRO A 264 11.02 -28.28 -2.95
N SER A 265 10.22 -27.23 -2.76
CA SER A 265 9.70 -26.39 -3.84
C SER A 265 10.82 -25.58 -4.53
N THR A 266 10.74 -25.48 -5.85
CA THR A 266 11.58 -24.62 -6.70
C THR A 266 10.75 -23.44 -7.22
N VAL A 267 11.32 -22.23 -7.25
CA VAL A 267 10.66 -21.03 -7.80
C VAL A 267 10.47 -21.17 -9.31
N VAL A 268 9.31 -20.75 -9.82
CA VAL A 268 8.99 -20.88 -11.26
C VAL A 268 9.50 -19.72 -12.10
N ASP A 269 9.67 -19.94 -13.40
CA ASP A 269 9.93 -18.86 -14.36
C ASP A 269 8.67 -18.00 -14.57
N HIS A 270 8.66 -16.82 -13.95
CA HIS A 270 7.57 -15.85 -14.05
C HIS A 270 7.49 -15.16 -15.43
N PHE A 271 8.48 -15.36 -16.31
CA PHE A 271 8.48 -14.80 -17.66
C PHE A 271 8.01 -15.80 -18.72
N SER A 272 7.72 -17.06 -18.37
CA SER A 272 7.30 -18.07 -19.34
C SER A 272 5.98 -18.78 -19.02
N LYS A 273 5.33 -19.22 -20.10
CA LYS A 273 4.10 -20.03 -20.05
C LYS A 273 4.34 -21.38 -19.36
N ALA A 274 5.58 -21.87 -19.33
CA ALA A 274 5.97 -23.12 -18.66
C ALA A 274 5.94 -22.97 -17.14
N GLY A 275 6.54 -21.91 -16.58
CA GLY A 275 6.53 -21.65 -15.13
C GLY A 275 5.11 -21.44 -14.60
N THR A 276 4.33 -20.57 -15.24
CA THR A 276 2.91 -20.36 -14.90
C THR A 276 2.08 -21.64 -15.03
N ARG A 277 2.37 -22.51 -16.02
CA ARG A 277 1.68 -23.80 -16.12
C ARG A 277 2.09 -24.77 -15.02
N ALA A 278 3.34 -24.76 -14.55
CA ALA A 278 3.78 -25.61 -13.44
C ALA A 278 3.01 -25.29 -12.15
N VAL A 279 2.83 -24.01 -11.81
CA VAL A 279 2.04 -23.59 -10.63
C VAL A 279 0.58 -23.99 -10.76
N THR A 280 -0.07 -23.61 -11.86
CA THR A 280 -1.50 -23.89 -12.06
C THR A 280 -1.82 -25.40 -12.16
N ALA A 281 -0.93 -26.19 -12.77
CA ALA A 281 -1.07 -27.64 -12.82
C ALA A 281 -0.86 -28.31 -11.44
N PHE A 282 0.08 -27.81 -10.61
CA PHE A 282 0.24 -28.30 -9.24
C PHE A 282 -1.02 -28.06 -8.42
N TRP A 283 -1.57 -26.85 -8.49
CA TRP A 283 -2.84 -26.49 -7.87
C TRP A 283 -4.00 -27.40 -8.31
N GLU A 284 -4.16 -27.59 -9.62
CA GLU A 284 -5.17 -28.47 -10.21
C GLU A 284 -5.06 -29.91 -9.70
N ALA A 285 -3.84 -30.42 -9.52
CA ALA A 285 -3.56 -31.80 -9.13
C ALA A 285 -3.54 -32.06 -7.61
N LYS A 286 -3.19 -31.06 -6.79
CA LYS A 286 -2.89 -31.23 -5.35
C LYS A 286 -3.78 -30.42 -4.41
N LEU A 287 -4.16 -29.19 -4.78
CA LEU A 287 -4.82 -28.25 -3.87
C LEU A 287 -6.33 -28.12 -4.16
N LEU A 288 -6.74 -28.21 -5.43
CA LEU A 288 -8.14 -27.99 -5.84
C LEU A 288 -9.00 -29.26 -5.72
N THR A 289 -9.12 -29.79 -4.50
CA THR A 289 -10.04 -30.90 -4.18
C THR A 289 -11.49 -30.52 -4.58
N PRO A 290 -12.39 -31.49 -4.85
CA PRO A 290 -13.79 -31.19 -5.16
C PRO A 290 -14.50 -30.35 -4.08
N ARG A 291 -14.08 -30.49 -2.82
CA ARG A 291 -14.62 -29.74 -1.68
C ARG A 291 -14.00 -28.35 -1.58
N ILE A 292 -12.69 -28.19 -1.77
CA ILE A 292 -12.04 -26.86 -1.85
C ILE A 292 -12.65 -26.05 -3.01
N ARG A 293 -12.84 -26.63 -4.21
CA ARG A 293 -13.53 -25.98 -5.34
C ARG A 293 -14.99 -25.57 -5.06
N LYS A 294 -15.67 -26.25 -4.14
CA LYS A 294 -17.02 -25.87 -3.69
C LYS A 294 -16.95 -24.72 -2.69
N LEU A 295 -16.01 -24.79 -1.74
CA LEU A 295 -15.84 -23.81 -0.68
C LEU A 295 -15.27 -22.48 -1.18
N ILE A 296 -14.33 -22.49 -2.14
CA ILE A 296 -13.82 -21.29 -2.83
C ILE A 296 -14.97 -20.44 -3.38
N ARG A 297 -15.91 -21.04 -4.12
CA ARG A 297 -17.08 -20.34 -4.68
C ARG A 297 -18.07 -19.79 -3.62
N GLN A 298 -17.84 -20.07 -2.34
CA GLN A 298 -18.68 -19.64 -1.22
C GLN A 298 -17.95 -18.73 -0.23
N ALA A 299 -16.63 -18.80 -0.14
CA ALA A 299 -15.82 -18.12 0.88
C ALA A 299 -14.34 -17.88 0.51
N GLY A 300 -13.92 -18.11 -0.73
CA GLY A 300 -12.61 -17.70 -1.23
C GLY A 300 -12.72 -16.37 -1.98
N TRP A 301 -11.91 -15.35 -1.66
CA TRP A 301 -11.95 -14.08 -2.41
C TRP A 301 -10.85 -14.03 -3.47
N THR A 302 -9.60 -13.85 -3.06
CA THR A 302 -8.47 -13.78 -3.99
C THR A 302 -7.54 -14.98 -3.86
N LEU A 303 -7.01 -15.40 -5.00
CA LEU A 303 -5.68 -15.99 -5.08
C LEU A 303 -4.67 -14.85 -4.86
N PHE A 304 -3.71 -15.04 -3.98
CA PHE A 304 -2.74 -14.01 -3.58
C PHE A 304 -1.31 -14.36 -4.00
N GLU A 305 -0.54 -13.34 -4.36
CA GLU A 305 0.88 -13.44 -4.63
C GLU A 305 1.63 -12.23 -4.07
N ASP A 306 2.67 -12.52 -3.29
CA ASP A 306 3.47 -11.54 -2.56
C ASP A 306 4.35 -10.69 -3.49
N SER A 307 5.14 -9.79 -2.92
CA SER A 307 6.10 -9.00 -3.68
C SER A 307 7.15 -9.87 -4.39
N ILE A 308 7.62 -9.41 -5.56
CA ILE A 308 8.36 -10.26 -6.50
C ILE A 308 9.87 -10.16 -6.24
N GLU A 309 10.40 -11.17 -5.55
CA GLU A 309 11.82 -11.31 -5.18
C GLU A 309 12.50 -12.41 -6.03
N LEU A 310 12.82 -12.13 -7.31
CA LEU A 310 13.61 -13.08 -8.14
C LEU A 310 15.11 -12.86 -7.93
N GLU A 311 15.68 -13.64 -7.00
CA GLU A 311 17.08 -13.51 -6.57
C GLU A 311 18.04 -14.33 -7.44
N THR A 312 19.13 -13.68 -7.88
CA THR A 312 20.24 -14.31 -8.61
C THR A 312 21.48 -13.42 -8.50
N ASP A 313 22.67 -14.03 -8.37
CA ASP A 313 23.97 -13.33 -8.46
C ASP A 313 24.36 -13.00 -9.93
N ALA A 314 23.47 -13.27 -10.89
CA ALA A 314 23.61 -13.08 -12.34
C ALA A 314 22.44 -12.25 -12.92
N LEU A 315 22.09 -12.45 -14.21
CA LEU A 315 20.97 -11.77 -14.86
C LEU A 315 19.74 -12.70 -14.94
N ASN A 316 18.60 -12.27 -14.37
CA ASN A 316 17.30 -12.93 -14.53
C ASN A 316 16.94 -13.13 -16.02
N TRP A 317 16.50 -14.33 -16.40
CA TRP A 317 16.38 -14.75 -17.80
C TRP A 317 15.19 -15.71 -18.05
N THR A 318 14.85 -15.92 -19.32
CA THR A 318 13.95 -17.00 -19.76
C THR A 318 14.38 -17.52 -21.14
N PRO A 319 14.21 -18.81 -21.49
CA PRO A 319 14.68 -19.38 -22.76
C PRO A 319 14.25 -18.62 -24.02
N ALA A 320 13.02 -18.09 -24.03
CA ALA A 320 12.43 -17.41 -25.18
C ALA A 320 12.88 -15.94 -25.33
N LEU A 321 13.65 -15.38 -24.38
CA LEU A 321 13.91 -13.94 -24.31
C LEU A 321 14.52 -13.34 -25.60
N PRO A 322 15.54 -13.95 -26.25
CA PRO A 322 16.11 -13.38 -27.49
C PRO A 322 15.14 -13.38 -28.67
N GLU A 323 14.24 -14.36 -28.76
CA GLU A 323 13.24 -14.44 -29.82
C GLU A 323 12.13 -13.40 -29.58
N GLU A 324 11.58 -13.34 -28.37
CA GLU A 324 10.54 -12.39 -28.01
C GLU A 324 11.06 -10.93 -28.02
N PHE A 325 12.31 -10.69 -27.65
CA PHE A 325 12.97 -9.40 -27.83
C PHE A 325 13.03 -9.02 -29.31
N ARG A 326 13.56 -9.88 -30.18
CA ARG A 326 13.66 -9.60 -31.62
C ARG A 326 12.29 -9.38 -32.26
N LYS A 327 11.26 -10.10 -31.80
CA LYS A 327 9.87 -9.96 -32.24
C LYS A 327 9.21 -8.65 -31.79
N ARG A 328 9.47 -8.19 -30.57
CA ARG A 328 8.79 -7.01 -29.95
C ARG A 328 9.54 -5.70 -30.16
N ARG A 329 10.87 -5.73 -30.13
CA ARG A 329 11.76 -4.57 -30.29
C ARG A 329 12.29 -4.44 -31.73
N GLY A 330 12.32 -5.55 -32.47
CA GLY A 330 12.60 -5.58 -33.91
C GLY A 330 14.09 -5.55 -34.29
N TYR A 331 14.99 -5.73 -33.33
CA TYR A 331 16.43 -5.90 -33.54
C TYR A 331 16.98 -7.03 -32.69
N ASP A 332 18.21 -7.46 -32.94
CA ASP A 332 18.80 -8.59 -32.21
C ASP A 332 19.36 -8.17 -30.84
N LEU A 333 19.06 -8.94 -29.80
CA LEU A 333 19.61 -8.74 -28.46
C LEU A 333 21.07 -9.20 -28.35
N MET A 334 21.48 -10.17 -29.17
CA MET A 334 22.75 -10.87 -29.00
C MET A 334 23.99 -9.94 -29.02
N PRO A 335 24.10 -8.94 -29.92
CA PRO A 335 25.21 -7.98 -29.89
C PRO A 335 25.33 -7.17 -28.60
N TYR A 336 24.24 -7.09 -27.82
CA TYR A 336 24.13 -6.25 -26.64
C TYR A 336 24.15 -7.03 -25.31
N LEU A 337 24.30 -8.37 -25.34
CA LEU A 337 24.55 -9.15 -24.13
C LEU A 337 25.65 -8.56 -23.22
N PRO A 338 26.77 -8.00 -23.71
CA PRO A 338 27.79 -7.39 -22.86
C PRO A 338 27.23 -6.30 -21.92
N VAL A 339 26.30 -5.46 -22.38
CA VAL A 339 25.85 -4.28 -21.63
C VAL A 339 24.58 -4.50 -20.79
N ILE A 340 24.00 -5.71 -20.83
CA ILE A 340 22.85 -6.08 -19.99
C ILE A 340 23.20 -7.08 -18.87
N VAL A 341 24.32 -7.78 -18.96
CA VAL A 341 24.72 -8.74 -17.90
C VAL A 341 25.05 -8.04 -16.59
N ARG A 342 24.76 -8.75 -15.50
CA ARG A 342 24.88 -8.30 -14.12
C ARG A 342 25.69 -9.29 -13.30
N HIS A 343 26.27 -8.79 -12.22
CA HIS A 343 26.84 -9.58 -11.13
C HIS A 343 26.38 -8.97 -9.81
N ASP A 344 25.83 -9.76 -8.89
CA ASP A 344 25.25 -9.29 -7.62
C ASP A 344 24.27 -8.11 -7.83
N GLU A 345 23.34 -8.26 -8.79
CA GLU A 345 22.40 -7.24 -9.30
C GLU A 345 23.03 -6.02 -10.04
N ASP A 346 24.33 -5.75 -9.91
CA ASP A 346 25.00 -4.58 -10.51
C ASP A 346 25.38 -4.82 -11.99
N PRO A 347 25.17 -3.84 -12.90
CA PRO A 347 25.63 -3.93 -14.29
C PRO A 347 27.17 -3.92 -14.40
N VAL A 348 27.71 -4.69 -15.36
CA VAL A 348 29.17 -4.95 -15.44
C VAL A 348 29.88 -4.14 -16.53
N TYR A 349 29.29 -4.05 -17.73
CA TYR A 349 29.88 -3.35 -18.87
C TYR A 349 28.92 -2.32 -19.47
N THR A 350 29.50 -1.35 -20.18
CA THR A 350 28.76 -0.30 -20.89
C THR A 350 29.35 -0.04 -22.28
N TYR A 351 28.52 0.42 -23.20
CA TYR A 351 28.94 1.14 -24.40
C TYR A 351 28.90 2.64 -24.11
N ASP A 352 28.68 3.49 -25.12
CA ASP A 352 28.28 4.86 -24.88
C ASP A 352 26.96 4.91 -24.07
N ALA A 353 26.75 6.02 -23.35
CA ALA A 353 25.64 6.14 -22.42
C ALA A 353 24.26 6.03 -23.09
N ALA A 354 24.10 6.56 -24.32
CA ALA A 354 22.83 6.56 -25.03
C ALA A 354 22.46 5.14 -25.50
N THR A 355 23.38 4.44 -26.17
CA THR A 355 23.17 3.05 -26.59
C THR A 355 22.88 2.15 -25.39
N THR A 356 23.63 2.30 -24.31
CA THR A 356 23.46 1.49 -23.09
C THR A 356 22.10 1.72 -22.42
N SER A 357 21.69 2.99 -22.28
CA SER A 357 20.38 3.36 -21.70
C SER A 357 19.23 2.80 -22.53
N HIS A 358 19.24 3.02 -23.85
CA HIS A 358 18.21 2.60 -24.77
C HIS A 358 18.05 1.08 -24.87
N VAL A 359 19.15 0.33 -24.93
CA VAL A 359 19.12 -1.14 -24.95
C VAL A 359 18.57 -1.69 -23.62
N ARG A 360 19.00 -1.13 -22.48
CA ARG A 360 18.49 -1.55 -21.17
C ARG A 360 17.00 -1.20 -21.00
N HIS A 361 16.52 -0.11 -21.63
CA HIS A 361 15.09 0.17 -21.75
C HIS A 361 14.37 -0.96 -22.49
N ASP A 362 14.81 -1.30 -23.71
CA ASP A 362 14.15 -2.32 -24.54
C ASP A 362 14.19 -3.72 -23.93
N PHE A 363 15.28 -4.05 -23.21
CA PHE A 363 15.42 -5.30 -22.48
C PHE A 363 14.36 -5.41 -21.37
N TRP A 364 14.31 -4.43 -20.46
CA TRP A 364 13.36 -4.47 -19.35
C TRP A 364 11.91 -4.29 -19.79
N LEU A 365 11.65 -3.54 -20.86
CA LEU A 365 10.32 -3.49 -21.48
C LEU A 365 9.90 -4.87 -22.02
N THR A 366 10.82 -5.63 -22.61
CA THR A 366 10.55 -7.01 -23.05
C THR A 366 10.30 -7.96 -21.87
N VAL A 367 11.08 -7.84 -20.78
CA VAL A 367 10.84 -8.60 -19.54
C VAL A 367 9.46 -8.26 -18.93
N SER A 368 9.11 -6.97 -18.89
CA SER A 368 7.82 -6.47 -18.41
C SER A 368 6.65 -7.01 -19.24
N ASP A 369 6.76 -6.95 -20.57
CA ASP A 369 5.77 -7.52 -21.50
C ASP A 369 5.52 -9.01 -21.24
N LEU A 370 6.60 -9.78 -21.06
CA LEU A 370 6.53 -11.22 -20.82
C LEU A 370 5.95 -11.55 -19.45
N PHE A 371 6.31 -10.79 -18.41
CA PHE A 371 5.75 -10.97 -17.07
C PHE A 371 4.24 -10.66 -17.05
N ALA A 372 3.83 -9.57 -17.70
CA ALA A 372 2.43 -9.19 -17.85
C ALA A 372 1.61 -10.23 -18.64
N GLU A 373 2.11 -10.73 -19.77
CA GLU A 373 1.40 -11.72 -20.60
C GLU A 373 1.39 -13.12 -19.97
N ASN A 374 2.58 -13.65 -19.63
CA ASN A 374 2.75 -15.06 -19.33
C ASN A 374 2.42 -15.42 -17.89
N HIS A 375 2.48 -14.46 -16.98
CA HIS A 375 2.17 -14.67 -15.56
C HIS A 375 0.95 -13.89 -15.14
N PHE A 376 0.99 -12.55 -15.02
CA PHE A 376 -0.12 -11.81 -14.42
C PHE A 376 -1.47 -12.03 -15.14
N ALA A 377 -1.51 -11.91 -16.47
CA ALA A 377 -2.75 -12.10 -17.24
C ALA A 377 -3.18 -13.58 -17.32
N ALA A 378 -2.22 -14.50 -17.40
CA ALA A 378 -2.47 -15.94 -17.44
C ALA A 378 -3.01 -16.48 -16.10
N ILE A 379 -2.44 -16.03 -14.99
CA ILE A 379 -2.89 -16.32 -13.63
C ILE A 379 -4.26 -15.68 -13.38
N ALA A 380 -4.48 -14.41 -13.70
CA ALA A 380 -5.79 -13.76 -13.53
C ALA A 380 -6.90 -14.59 -14.21
N LYS A 381 -6.68 -14.97 -15.48
CA LYS A 381 -7.59 -15.82 -16.25
C LYS A 381 -7.81 -17.21 -15.61
N TRP A 382 -6.76 -17.80 -15.03
CA TRP A 382 -6.87 -19.09 -14.35
C TRP A 382 -7.61 -18.99 -13.00
N ALA A 383 -7.32 -17.98 -12.18
CA ALA A 383 -8.02 -17.67 -10.94
C ALA A 383 -9.53 -17.49 -11.19
N HIS A 384 -9.88 -16.72 -12.23
CA HIS A 384 -11.27 -16.55 -12.67
C HIS A 384 -11.94 -17.88 -13.03
N SER A 385 -11.20 -18.82 -13.64
CA SER A 385 -11.74 -20.14 -14.01
C SER A 385 -12.08 -21.03 -12.81
N ILE A 386 -11.46 -20.79 -11.64
CA ILE A 386 -11.68 -21.57 -10.40
C ILE A 386 -12.58 -20.85 -9.37
N GLY A 387 -12.96 -19.60 -9.64
CA GLY A 387 -13.89 -18.83 -8.80
C GLY A 387 -13.25 -17.80 -7.88
N LEU A 388 -11.97 -17.46 -8.09
CA LEU A 388 -11.23 -16.44 -7.33
C LEU A 388 -10.94 -15.20 -8.20
N GLU A 389 -10.81 -14.05 -7.55
CA GLU A 389 -10.09 -12.89 -8.10
C GLU A 389 -8.58 -13.10 -7.92
N TYR A 390 -7.74 -12.29 -8.57
CA TYR A 390 -6.29 -12.32 -8.38
C TYR A 390 -5.80 -11.01 -7.77
N ARG A 391 -5.16 -11.15 -6.59
CA ARG A 391 -4.41 -10.11 -5.89
C ARG A 391 -2.92 -10.37 -6.01
N ALA A 392 -2.15 -9.35 -6.35
CA ALA A 392 -0.69 -9.45 -6.29
C ALA A 392 -0.05 -8.10 -5.96
N GLN A 393 1.21 -8.15 -5.51
CA GLN A 393 2.10 -6.99 -5.38
C GLN A 393 3.00 -6.90 -6.63
N PRO A 394 2.65 -6.08 -7.64
CA PRO A 394 3.20 -6.21 -8.98
C PRO A 394 4.56 -5.53 -9.18
N TYR A 395 5.37 -5.48 -8.13
CA TYR A 395 6.63 -4.75 -8.07
C TYR A 395 7.72 -5.60 -7.45
N GLY A 396 8.96 -5.11 -7.53
CA GLY A 396 10.15 -5.81 -7.08
C GLY A 396 11.18 -5.98 -8.19
N LEU A 397 10.75 -5.96 -9.45
CA LEU A 397 11.59 -5.97 -10.66
C LEU A 397 11.50 -4.63 -11.40
N GLU A 398 12.39 -4.38 -12.37
CA GLU A 398 12.35 -3.22 -13.28
C GLU A 398 11.22 -3.32 -14.34
N THR A 399 10.03 -3.75 -13.93
CA THR A 399 8.84 -3.98 -14.77
C THR A 399 7.74 -2.95 -14.51
N ASP A 400 6.78 -2.83 -15.43
CA ASP A 400 5.69 -1.84 -15.35
C ASP A 400 4.57 -2.29 -14.39
N SER A 401 4.71 -1.91 -13.12
CA SER A 401 3.75 -2.17 -12.06
C SER A 401 2.42 -1.43 -12.26
N MET A 402 2.40 -0.32 -13.03
CA MET A 402 1.15 0.37 -13.39
C MET A 402 0.34 -0.42 -14.43
N GLN A 403 1.00 -0.98 -15.44
CA GLN A 403 0.41 -1.89 -16.42
C GLN A 403 -0.11 -3.15 -15.74
N ALA A 404 0.69 -3.77 -14.86
CA ALA A 404 0.25 -4.93 -14.09
C ALA A 404 -0.98 -4.62 -13.21
N ALA A 405 -1.05 -3.43 -12.60
CA ALA A 405 -2.24 -2.96 -11.87
C ALA A 405 -3.50 -2.76 -12.75
N THR A 406 -3.39 -2.78 -14.09
CA THR A 406 -4.56 -2.85 -14.99
C THR A 406 -5.08 -4.27 -15.20
N ILE A 407 -4.21 -5.27 -15.00
CA ILE A 407 -4.48 -6.69 -15.25
C ILE A 407 -5.11 -7.31 -13.99
N LEU A 408 -4.50 -7.06 -12.83
CA LEU A 408 -4.95 -7.55 -11.52
C LEU A 408 -6.40 -7.12 -11.22
N ASP A 409 -7.14 -7.95 -10.50
CA ASP A 409 -8.43 -7.55 -9.94
C ASP A 409 -8.23 -6.66 -8.71
N VAL A 410 -7.19 -6.97 -7.93
CA VAL A 410 -6.74 -6.23 -6.75
C VAL A 410 -5.21 -6.04 -6.82
N PRO A 411 -4.68 -4.93 -7.33
CA PRO A 411 -3.28 -4.57 -7.05
C PRO A 411 -3.08 -4.29 -5.56
N GLU A 412 -1.90 -4.61 -5.05
CA GLU A 412 -1.48 -4.37 -3.66
C GLU A 412 -0.15 -3.58 -3.63
N GLY A 413 -0.04 -2.57 -2.76
CA GLY A 413 1.20 -1.82 -2.44
C GLY A 413 1.83 -2.23 -1.11
N GLU A 414 2.71 -1.43 -0.49
CA GLU A 414 3.25 -1.71 0.86
C GLU A 414 3.70 -0.51 1.72
N SER A 415 3.41 -0.52 3.02
CA SER A 415 3.80 0.48 4.02
C SER A 415 5.26 0.39 4.47
N LEU A 416 5.95 -0.72 4.24
CA LEU A 416 7.41 -0.71 4.29
C LEU A 416 7.95 -0.08 3.02
N GLY A 417 7.96 -0.82 1.91
CA GLY A 417 8.67 -0.46 0.70
C GLY A 417 8.23 0.86 0.11
N PHE A 418 6.93 1.22 0.19
CA PHE A 418 6.43 2.46 -0.40
C PHE A 418 6.67 3.64 0.57
N LYS A 419 7.92 4.07 0.67
CA LYS A 419 8.32 5.20 1.54
C LYS A 419 7.75 6.56 1.11
N ASN A 420 6.92 6.64 0.06
CA ASN A 420 6.23 7.86 -0.32
C ASN A 420 4.85 7.60 -0.94
N LEU A 421 3.99 8.63 -0.94
CA LEU A 421 2.60 8.51 -1.39
C LEU A 421 2.44 8.27 -2.90
N ASP A 422 3.42 8.60 -3.71
CA ASP A 422 3.31 8.48 -5.17
C ASP A 422 3.45 7.04 -5.65
N ASP A 423 4.09 6.17 -4.87
CA ASP A 423 4.18 4.73 -5.13
C ASP A 423 2.76 4.11 -5.12
N TYR A 424 1.90 4.50 -4.16
CA TYR A 424 0.48 4.11 -4.15
C TYR A 424 -0.30 4.73 -5.31
N ARG A 425 -0.03 6.00 -5.65
CA ARG A 425 -0.72 6.70 -6.76
C ARG A 425 -0.42 6.08 -8.12
N ALA A 426 0.71 5.40 -8.27
CA ALA A 426 1.04 4.65 -9.48
C ALA A 426 0.13 3.41 -9.63
N LEU A 427 0.03 2.58 -8.60
CA LEU A 427 -0.91 1.44 -8.60
C LEU A 427 -2.37 1.90 -8.69
N ALA A 428 -2.72 2.99 -8.01
CA ALA A 428 -4.04 3.60 -8.06
C ALA A 428 -4.44 4.05 -9.47
N GLY A 429 -3.49 4.61 -10.24
CA GLY A 429 -3.70 5.01 -11.63
C GLY A 429 -4.02 3.82 -12.55
N GLY A 430 -3.28 2.71 -12.43
CA GLY A 430 -3.59 1.47 -13.15
C GLY A 430 -4.96 0.89 -12.79
N ARG A 431 -5.24 0.80 -11.48
CA ARG A 431 -6.51 0.35 -10.89
C ARG A 431 -7.70 1.18 -11.40
N ASP A 432 -7.64 2.51 -11.30
CA ASP A 432 -8.72 3.41 -11.71
C ASP A 432 -8.89 3.46 -13.24
N MET A 433 -7.79 3.42 -14.02
CA MET A 433 -7.86 3.36 -15.49
C MET A 433 -8.46 2.05 -15.99
N ALA A 434 -8.20 0.92 -15.33
CA ALA A 434 -8.83 -0.36 -15.66
C ALA A 434 -10.29 -0.47 -15.16
N GLY A 435 -10.80 0.51 -14.41
CA GLY A 435 -12.14 0.46 -13.83
C GLY A 435 -12.28 -0.58 -12.71
N ARG A 436 -11.17 -0.93 -12.06
CA ARG A 436 -11.16 -1.80 -10.88
C ARG A 436 -11.52 -1.00 -9.64
N GLU A 437 -12.03 -1.67 -8.61
CA GLU A 437 -12.49 -0.99 -7.39
C GLU A 437 -11.38 -0.93 -6.33
N VAL A 438 -10.68 -2.04 -6.10
CA VAL A 438 -9.83 -2.22 -4.92
C VAL A 438 -8.36 -1.95 -5.23
N LEU A 439 -7.73 -1.15 -4.39
CA LEU A 439 -6.28 -1.14 -4.19
C LEU A 439 -6.07 -1.51 -2.71
N SER A 440 -5.28 -2.55 -2.46
CA SER A 440 -4.80 -2.88 -1.12
C SER A 440 -3.35 -2.42 -0.91
N CYS A 441 -2.85 -2.53 0.31
CA CYS A 441 -1.48 -2.19 0.71
C CYS A 441 -1.11 -3.08 1.87
N GLU A 442 0.14 -3.57 1.84
CA GLU A 442 0.98 -4.32 2.79
C GLU A 442 1.35 -3.50 4.09
N ALA A 443 0.70 -3.65 5.25
CA ALA A 443 0.39 -2.55 6.18
C ALA A 443 0.46 -2.87 7.69
N GLY A 444 1.35 -2.15 8.38
CA GLY A 444 1.70 -2.39 9.80
C GLY A 444 3.13 -2.89 9.96
N ALA A 445 3.99 -2.40 9.09
CA ALA A 445 5.20 -3.07 8.64
C ALA A 445 6.46 -2.60 9.39
N TYR A 446 6.72 -3.15 10.57
CA TYR A 446 7.73 -2.55 11.47
C TYR A 446 8.79 -3.53 11.94
N GLN A 447 10.05 -3.24 11.62
CA GLN A 447 11.21 -3.84 12.30
C GLN A 447 11.15 -3.56 13.82
N GLY A 448 11.39 -4.60 14.61
CA GLY A 448 11.22 -4.58 16.07
C GLY A 448 9.75 -4.47 16.51
N GLY A 449 8.80 -4.78 15.62
CA GLY A 449 7.37 -4.49 15.82
C GLY A 449 6.57 -5.52 16.62
N ALA A 450 7.05 -6.75 16.79
CA ALA A 450 6.28 -7.81 17.43
C ALA A 450 6.04 -7.54 18.92
N TYR A 451 4.77 -7.62 19.32
CA TYR A 451 4.24 -7.28 20.63
C TYR A 451 4.63 -5.89 21.14
N ASN A 452 4.98 -4.98 20.23
CA ASN A 452 5.58 -3.67 20.48
C ASN A 452 4.93 -2.56 19.60
N THR A 453 4.08 -2.92 18.64
CA THR A 453 3.43 -1.99 17.71
C THR A 453 2.18 -1.38 18.34
N THR A 454 2.03 -0.06 18.25
CA THR A 454 0.83 0.65 18.70
C THR A 454 -0.19 0.82 17.58
N TRP A 455 -1.47 0.85 17.94
CA TRP A 455 -2.53 1.23 17.01
C TRP A 455 -2.37 2.67 16.54
N GLU A 456 -1.89 3.58 17.40
CA GLU A 456 -1.48 4.94 17.01
C GLU A 456 -0.51 4.93 15.81
N LYS A 457 0.60 4.18 15.91
CA LYS A 457 1.65 4.14 14.87
C LYS A 457 1.11 3.67 13.53
N LEU A 458 0.27 2.62 13.55
CA LEU A 458 -0.39 2.09 12.37
C LEU A 458 -1.34 3.11 11.73
N LEU A 459 -2.21 3.74 12.53
CA LEU A 459 -3.18 4.70 12.01
C LEU A 459 -2.51 5.95 11.42
N LEU A 460 -1.43 6.44 12.05
CA LEU A 460 -0.59 7.52 11.51
C LEU A 460 0.05 7.14 10.17
N THR A 461 0.61 5.94 10.06
CA THR A 461 1.23 5.45 8.82
C THR A 461 0.21 5.36 7.68
N MET A 462 -0.98 4.81 7.96
CA MET A 462 -1.98 4.50 6.94
C MET A 462 -2.86 5.67 6.53
N GLY A 463 -3.05 6.69 7.39
CA GLY A 463 -3.90 7.84 7.10
C GLY A 463 -3.62 8.49 5.74
N GLY A 464 -2.36 8.85 5.49
CA GLY A 464 -1.95 9.43 4.21
C GLY A 464 -2.09 8.48 3.01
N ALA A 465 -1.92 7.17 3.20
CA ALA A 465 -2.01 6.18 2.12
C ALA A 465 -3.42 6.11 1.53
N TYR A 466 -4.47 6.26 2.35
CA TYR A 466 -5.85 6.36 1.87
C TYR A 466 -6.05 7.58 0.95
N ALA A 467 -5.46 8.73 1.30
CA ALA A 467 -5.50 9.92 0.44
C ALA A 467 -4.73 9.75 -0.89
N ALA A 468 -3.82 8.78 -0.98
CA ALA A 468 -3.15 8.38 -2.22
C ALA A 468 -3.95 7.36 -3.08
N GLY A 469 -5.15 6.98 -2.65
CA GLY A 469 -6.05 6.10 -3.40
C GLY A 469 -6.15 4.67 -2.90
N LEU A 470 -5.45 4.33 -1.80
CA LEU A 470 -5.65 3.09 -1.07
C LEU A 470 -7.08 3.03 -0.52
N ASN A 471 -7.75 1.88 -0.64
CA ASN A 471 -9.11 1.73 -0.11
C ASN A 471 -9.40 0.40 0.56
N GLN A 472 -8.35 -0.41 0.72
CA GLN A 472 -8.40 -1.64 1.47
C GLN A 472 -7.12 -1.69 2.32
N THR A 473 -7.22 -1.29 3.60
CA THR A 473 -6.25 -1.66 4.62
C THR A 473 -6.60 -3.02 5.14
N VAL A 474 -5.53 -3.65 5.51
CA VAL A 474 -5.23 -5.03 5.36
C VAL A 474 -4.10 -5.12 6.45
N LEU A 475 -3.94 -6.09 7.40
CA LEU A 475 -2.88 -6.00 8.50
C LEU A 475 -1.87 -7.17 8.74
N HIS A 476 -0.61 -6.87 9.16
CA HIS A 476 0.48 -7.85 9.46
C HIS A 476 0.61 -8.05 10.96
N GLY A 477 0.51 -9.28 11.42
CA GLY A 477 -0.29 -10.32 10.81
C GLY A 477 -0.82 -11.20 11.91
N PHE A 478 -1.88 -11.92 11.63
CA PHE A 478 -2.43 -12.83 12.61
C PHE A 478 -1.53 -14.05 12.62
N SER A 479 -0.81 -14.31 13.71
CA SER A 479 -0.07 -15.57 13.84
C SER A 479 -1.01 -16.64 14.40
N TYR A 480 -1.05 -17.82 13.78
CA TYR A 480 -1.71 -19.00 14.34
C TYR A 480 -1.25 -19.24 15.79
N ALA A 481 -2.12 -19.78 16.65
CA ALA A 481 -1.91 -19.75 18.10
C ALA A 481 -0.63 -20.46 18.59
N THR A 482 -0.26 -21.58 17.97
CA THR A 482 0.77 -22.50 18.45
C THR A 482 1.67 -23.02 17.33
N ALA A 483 2.95 -23.23 17.61
CA ALA A 483 3.85 -23.95 16.70
C ALA A 483 4.87 -24.76 17.52
N PRO A 484 5.54 -25.76 16.91
CA PRO A 484 6.67 -26.43 17.55
C PRO A 484 7.71 -25.42 18.08
N GLY A 485 8.14 -25.57 19.33
CA GLY A 485 9.13 -24.69 19.96
C GLY A 485 8.65 -23.29 20.40
N ALA A 486 7.41 -22.90 20.12
CA ALA A 486 6.93 -21.55 20.43
C ALA A 486 6.87 -21.26 21.95
N LYS A 487 7.50 -20.16 22.38
CA LYS A 487 7.44 -19.61 23.76
C LYS A 487 6.12 -18.85 24.01
N TRP A 488 5.86 -18.46 25.26
CA TRP A 488 4.77 -17.54 25.60
C TRP A 488 4.93 -16.19 24.87
N PRO A 489 3.87 -15.57 24.33
CA PRO A 489 2.45 -15.92 24.47
C PRO A 489 1.93 -16.95 23.44
N GLY A 490 2.79 -17.49 22.58
CA GLY A 490 2.49 -18.47 21.53
C GLY A 490 3.28 -18.15 20.25
N PHE A 491 2.96 -18.83 19.15
CA PHE A 491 3.68 -18.63 17.89
C PHE A 491 3.55 -17.21 17.34
N ALA A 492 4.67 -16.64 16.87
CA ALA A 492 4.71 -15.36 16.17
C ALA A 492 5.53 -15.57 14.90
N GLY A 493 4.93 -15.44 13.71
CA GLY A 493 5.54 -15.93 12.46
C GLY A 493 6.96 -15.42 12.20
N PHE A 494 7.20 -14.16 12.53
CA PHE A 494 8.46 -13.44 12.34
C PHE A 494 9.18 -13.12 13.67
N THR A 495 8.92 -13.84 14.75
CA THR A 495 9.59 -13.58 16.04
C THR A 495 9.86 -14.85 16.87
N PRO A 496 11.13 -15.17 17.20
CA PRO A 496 12.35 -14.44 16.82
C PRO A 496 12.58 -14.43 15.30
N TYR A 497 13.37 -13.46 14.82
CA TYR A 497 13.91 -13.44 13.46
C TYR A 497 15.41 -13.24 13.58
N SER A 498 16.20 -14.26 13.26
CA SER A 498 17.65 -14.28 13.51
C SER A 498 17.99 -13.84 14.95
N GLY A 499 17.29 -14.43 15.94
CA GLY A 499 17.43 -14.11 17.37
C GLY A 499 16.86 -12.77 17.85
N ASN A 500 16.33 -11.92 16.97
CA ASN A 500 15.81 -10.59 17.31
C ASN A 500 14.27 -10.55 17.29
N ILE A 501 13.67 -9.45 17.75
CA ILE A 501 12.19 -9.22 17.74
C ILE A 501 11.59 -9.36 16.32
N GLY A 502 12.39 -9.19 15.28
CA GLY A 502 11.95 -9.40 13.89
C GLY A 502 10.92 -8.39 13.43
N TYR A 503 9.85 -8.85 12.79
CA TYR A 503 8.92 -7.99 12.07
C TYR A 503 7.49 -8.00 12.62
N SER A 504 6.99 -6.79 12.86
CA SER A 504 5.58 -6.40 12.95
C SER A 504 4.74 -7.16 13.97
N GLU A 505 3.51 -6.70 14.17
CA GLU A 505 2.71 -7.16 15.28
C GLU A 505 2.17 -8.58 15.04
N SER A 506 2.19 -9.42 16.07
CA SER A 506 1.60 -10.76 16.01
C SER A 506 0.14 -10.68 16.47
N TRP A 507 -0.67 -9.94 15.71
CA TRP A 507 -2.06 -9.59 16.05
C TRP A 507 -2.87 -10.82 16.43
N GLY A 508 -3.76 -10.69 17.41
CA GLY A 508 -4.66 -11.76 17.82
C GLY A 508 -5.09 -11.67 19.28
N PRO A 509 -5.95 -12.59 19.75
CA PRO A 509 -6.53 -12.59 21.10
C PRO A 509 -5.52 -12.76 22.25
N ARG A 510 -4.27 -13.05 21.91
CA ARG A 510 -3.16 -13.15 22.86
C ARG A 510 -2.69 -11.79 23.36
N GLN A 511 -3.08 -10.70 22.69
CA GLN A 511 -2.71 -9.33 23.07
C GLN A 511 -3.81 -8.62 23.88
N PRO A 512 -3.46 -7.76 24.86
CA PRO A 512 -4.45 -6.99 25.61
C PRO A 512 -5.27 -6.06 24.70
N THR A 513 -4.62 -5.40 23.73
CA THR A 513 -5.30 -4.50 22.77
C THR A 513 -6.38 -5.19 21.93
N TRP A 514 -6.36 -6.53 21.78
CA TRP A 514 -7.39 -7.27 21.03
C TRP A 514 -8.82 -7.00 21.52
N ARG A 515 -8.97 -6.78 22.82
CA ARG A 515 -10.25 -6.39 23.44
C ARG A 515 -10.83 -5.13 22.79
N HIS A 516 -9.98 -4.20 22.36
CA HIS A 516 -10.34 -2.90 21.76
C HIS A 516 -10.42 -2.91 20.22
N VAL A 517 -9.83 -3.90 19.56
CA VAL A 517 -9.74 -4.02 18.09
C VAL A 517 -11.06 -3.81 17.32
N PRO A 518 -12.25 -4.25 17.77
CA PRO A 518 -13.51 -3.95 17.09
C PRO A 518 -13.77 -2.45 16.81
N ASP A 519 -13.28 -1.56 17.67
CA ASP A 519 -13.45 -0.12 17.50
C ASP A 519 -12.50 0.41 16.40
N ILE A 520 -11.26 -0.09 16.33
CA ILE A 520 -10.30 0.21 15.25
C ILE A 520 -10.77 -0.39 13.92
N ALA A 521 -11.29 -1.63 13.95
CA ALA A 521 -11.82 -2.32 12.79
C ALA A 521 -12.95 -1.51 12.15
N ALA A 522 -13.86 -0.98 12.99
CA ALA A 522 -14.93 -0.11 12.55
C ALA A 522 -14.40 1.20 11.93
N TYR A 523 -13.37 1.82 12.53
CA TYR A 523 -12.73 3.01 11.97
C TYR A 523 -12.18 2.77 10.55
N MET A 524 -11.34 1.75 10.36
CA MET A 524 -10.78 1.40 9.04
C MET A 524 -11.89 1.03 8.04
N SER A 525 -12.89 0.24 8.47
CA SER A 525 -14.02 -0.15 7.62
C SER A 525 -14.82 1.04 7.10
N ARG A 526 -14.91 2.15 7.85
CA ARG A 526 -15.61 3.38 7.44
C ARG A 526 -14.80 4.21 6.45
N ILE A 527 -13.47 4.21 6.59
CA ILE A 527 -12.57 4.74 5.55
C ILE A 527 -12.75 3.92 4.27
N HIS A 528 -12.62 2.59 4.32
CA HIS A 528 -12.77 1.73 3.14
C HIS A 528 -14.16 1.87 2.49
N HIS A 529 -15.24 1.90 3.28
CA HIS A 529 -16.59 2.15 2.80
C HIS A 529 -16.68 3.44 1.98
N THR A 530 -16.10 4.53 2.49
CA THR A 530 -16.03 5.81 1.78
C THR A 530 -15.17 5.68 0.53
N MET A 531 -13.97 5.15 0.67
CA MET A 531 -12.94 5.03 -0.37
C MET A 531 -13.25 3.99 -1.46
N ARG A 532 -14.32 3.22 -1.29
CA ARG A 532 -14.90 2.29 -2.28
C ARG A 532 -16.27 2.74 -2.79
N THR A 533 -16.90 3.75 -2.18
CA THR A 533 -18.17 4.32 -2.68
C THR A 533 -17.92 5.19 -3.90
N GLY A 534 -18.73 5.01 -4.94
CA GLY A 534 -18.60 5.75 -6.19
C GLY A 534 -17.27 5.51 -6.92
N THR A 535 -16.88 6.47 -7.74
CA THR A 535 -15.65 6.46 -8.55
C THR A 535 -14.68 7.52 -8.07
N SER A 536 -13.37 7.24 -8.16
CA SER A 536 -12.31 8.22 -7.89
C SER A 536 -12.46 9.45 -8.81
N ARG A 537 -12.08 10.62 -8.33
CA ARG A 537 -11.95 11.85 -9.13
C ARG A 537 -10.58 12.46 -8.88
N ILE A 538 -9.81 12.62 -9.96
CA ILE A 538 -8.41 13.02 -9.90
C ILE A 538 -8.18 14.15 -10.90
N ASP A 539 -7.46 15.20 -10.50
CA ASP A 539 -7.24 16.36 -11.37
C ASP A 539 -6.26 16.05 -12.51
N VAL A 540 -5.18 15.31 -12.22
CA VAL A 540 -4.02 15.16 -13.11
C VAL A 540 -3.67 13.69 -13.35
N ALA A 541 -3.51 13.31 -14.62
CA ALA A 541 -2.76 12.13 -15.00
C ALA A 541 -1.31 12.53 -15.29
N VAL A 542 -0.34 11.95 -14.58
CA VAL A 542 1.09 12.19 -14.78
C VAL A 542 1.68 11.04 -15.59
N PHE A 543 2.16 11.34 -16.78
CA PHE A 543 2.77 10.35 -17.66
C PHE A 543 4.15 9.90 -17.16
N ARG A 544 4.45 8.61 -17.33
CA ARG A 544 5.77 8.02 -17.16
C ARG A 544 6.10 7.08 -18.32
N GLN A 545 7.34 7.14 -18.77
CA GLN A 545 7.91 6.32 -19.84
C GLN A 545 8.03 4.84 -19.43
N LYS A 546 8.25 4.59 -18.13
CA LYS A 546 8.21 3.27 -17.48
C LYS A 546 7.34 3.34 -16.22
N GLY A 547 6.50 2.34 -15.97
CA GLY A 547 5.74 2.24 -14.72
C GLY A 547 6.41 1.47 -13.58
N TYR A 548 7.75 1.44 -13.53
CA TYR A 548 8.49 0.83 -12.43
C TYR A 548 8.24 1.59 -11.12
N THR A 549 7.52 0.98 -10.18
CA THR A 549 7.30 1.55 -8.85
C THR A 549 8.52 1.31 -7.97
N LYS A 550 9.38 2.32 -7.89
CA LYS A 550 10.43 2.46 -6.88
C LYS A 550 10.21 3.78 -6.14
N THR A 551 10.57 3.79 -4.86
CA THR A 551 10.52 4.99 -4.02
C THR A 551 11.14 6.20 -4.70
N GLY A 552 10.37 7.29 -4.81
CA GLY A 552 10.80 8.55 -5.44
C GLY A 552 10.32 8.79 -6.88
N ILE A 553 9.33 8.04 -7.40
CA ILE A 553 8.76 8.25 -8.75
C ILE A 553 8.23 9.68 -8.99
N GLY A 554 7.72 10.33 -7.93
CA GLY A 554 7.49 11.77 -7.73
C GLY A 554 7.15 12.63 -8.95
N ALA A 555 5.90 13.07 -9.07
CA ALA A 555 5.48 14.05 -10.09
C ALA A 555 6.06 15.43 -9.80
N GLY A 556 6.81 16.05 -10.72
CA GLY A 556 7.63 17.27 -10.49
C GLY A 556 7.00 18.36 -9.63
N TRP A 557 6.33 19.33 -10.25
CA TRP A 557 5.66 20.40 -9.52
C TRP A 557 4.52 19.87 -8.61
N PHE A 558 3.75 18.87 -9.08
CA PHE A 558 2.53 18.43 -8.41
C PHE A 558 2.75 17.83 -7.02
N THR A 559 3.80 17.04 -6.81
CA THR A 559 4.03 16.37 -5.51
C THR A 559 4.43 17.34 -4.41
N LYS A 560 5.21 18.37 -4.77
CA LYS A 560 5.77 19.33 -3.80
C LYS A 560 4.88 20.55 -3.61
N GLU A 561 4.41 21.15 -4.70
CA GLU A 561 3.68 22.42 -4.71
C GLU A 561 2.20 22.26 -5.10
N GLY A 562 1.86 21.29 -5.94
CA GLY A 562 0.48 21.05 -6.37
C GLY A 562 -0.43 20.55 -5.25
N ILE A 563 -0.02 19.52 -4.49
CA ILE A 563 -0.80 18.98 -3.37
C ILE A 563 -1.13 20.09 -2.34
N PRO A 564 -0.18 20.95 -1.89
CA PRO A 564 -0.52 22.02 -0.97
C PRO A 564 -1.44 23.13 -1.51
N LEU A 565 -1.69 23.14 -2.82
CA LEU A 565 -2.65 24.02 -3.50
C LEU A 565 -3.95 23.30 -3.88
N GLY A 566 -4.12 22.03 -3.46
CA GLY A 566 -5.35 21.25 -3.61
C GLY A 566 -5.40 20.33 -4.83
N TRP A 567 -4.34 20.24 -5.64
CA TRP A 567 -4.28 19.35 -6.81
C TRP A 567 -4.12 17.89 -6.41
N THR A 568 -4.89 17.02 -7.04
CA THR A 568 -4.78 15.56 -6.94
C THR A 568 -4.17 14.96 -8.21
N HIS A 569 -3.26 13.99 -8.06
CA HIS A 569 -2.63 13.30 -9.19
C HIS A 569 -2.58 11.78 -9.03
N GLN A 570 -2.51 11.09 -10.17
CA GLN A 570 -2.13 9.69 -10.32
C GLN A 570 -1.14 9.56 -11.47
N PHE A 571 -0.43 8.43 -11.54
CA PHE A 571 0.50 8.16 -12.64
C PHE A 571 -0.14 7.23 -13.66
N ILE A 572 0.26 7.40 -14.93
CA ILE A 572 -0.03 6.44 -15.99
C ILE A 572 1.22 6.19 -16.85
N SER A 573 1.43 4.95 -17.29
CA SER A 573 2.40 4.61 -18.32
C SER A 573 1.74 4.45 -19.70
N ALA A 574 2.54 4.28 -20.75
CA ALA A 574 2.05 4.18 -22.13
C ALA A 574 0.93 3.15 -22.35
N PRO A 575 0.99 1.89 -21.82
CA PRO A 575 -0.07 0.89 -22.03
C PRO A 575 -1.45 1.32 -21.51
N LEU A 576 -1.52 2.22 -20.51
CA LEU A 576 -2.79 2.68 -19.95
C LEU A 576 -3.54 3.60 -20.92
N LEU A 577 -2.86 4.22 -21.89
CA LEU A 577 -3.47 5.05 -22.93
C LEU A 577 -4.10 4.25 -24.07
N ASP A 578 -3.83 2.95 -24.15
CA ASP A 578 -4.43 2.01 -25.12
C ASP A 578 -5.66 1.28 -24.55
N LEU A 579 -5.96 1.46 -23.26
CA LEU A 579 -7.15 0.91 -22.61
C LEU A 579 -8.44 1.48 -23.22
N ARG A 580 -9.51 0.67 -23.23
CA ARG A 580 -10.84 1.10 -23.70
C ARG A 580 -11.42 2.30 -22.93
N SER A 581 -10.96 2.50 -21.70
CA SER A 581 -11.30 3.63 -20.83
C SER A 581 -10.60 4.92 -21.24
N ALA A 582 -9.46 4.87 -21.95
CA ALA A 582 -8.64 6.01 -22.35
C ALA A 582 -9.29 6.83 -23.50
N THR A 583 -10.47 7.33 -23.24
CA THR A 583 -11.29 8.16 -24.12
C THR A 583 -11.45 9.56 -23.52
N VAL A 584 -11.84 10.53 -24.37
CA VAL A 584 -12.04 11.92 -23.94
C VAL A 584 -13.50 12.31 -24.10
N ARG A 585 -14.12 12.80 -23.03
CA ARG A 585 -15.48 13.36 -23.04
C ARG A 585 -15.49 14.63 -22.20
N ARG A 586 -16.06 15.72 -22.73
CA ARG A 586 -16.09 17.04 -22.05
C ARG A 586 -14.71 17.53 -21.56
N GLY A 587 -13.65 17.19 -22.31
CA GLY A 587 -12.27 17.54 -21.96
C GLY A 587 -11.71 16.81 -20.73
N ARG A 588 -12.23 15.62 -20.41
CA ARG A 588 -11.70 14.72 -19.37
C ARG A 588 -11.25 13.39 -19.97
N LEU A 589 -10.08 12.89 -19.57
CA LEU A 589 -9.59 11.54 -19.89
C LEU A 589 -10.21 10.53 -18.93
N ALA A 590 -10.61 9.35 -19.43
CA ALA A 590 -11.28 8.31 -18.65
C ALA A 590 -12.52 8.83 -17.88
N PRO A 591 -13.51 9.40 -18.58
CA PRO A 591 -14.61 10.20 -18.03
C PRO A 591 -15.66 9.42 -17.23
N ASP A 592 -15.59 8.08 -17.24
CA ASP A 592 -16.42 7.18 -16.44
C ASP A 592 -15.62 6.52 -15.29
N GLY A 593 -14.32 6.84 -15.16
CA GLY A 593 -13.40 6.44 -14.09
C GLY A 593 -12.80 7.68 -13.40
N PRO A 594 -11.46 7.87 -13.38
CA PRO A 594 -10.80 8.98 -12.66
C PRO A 594 -11.11 10.38 -13.22
N ALA A 595 -11.56 10.48 -14.48
CA ALA A 595 -11.99 11.72 -15.14
C ALA A 595 -10.94 12.86 -15.12
N TYR A 596 -9.67 12.55 -15.41
CA TYR A 596 -8.55 13.50 -15.35
C TYR A 596 -8.79 14.78 -16.15
N LYS A 597 -8.46 15.93 -15.54
CA LYS A 597 -8.60 17.26 -16.14
C LYS A 597 -7.48 17.61 -17.12
N VAL A 598 -6.29 17.05 -16.92
CA VAL A 598 -5.08 17.28 -17.73
C VAL A 598 -4.17 16.06 -17.73
N LEU A 599 -3.44 15.86 -18.84
CA LEU A 599 -2.33 14.90 -18.94
C LEU A 599 -1.01 15.69 -18.89
N PHE A 600 -0.25 15.49 -17.81
CA PHE A 600 1.05 16.12 -17.58
C PHE A 600 2.18 15.20 -18.02
N VAL A 601 3.17 15.74 -18.75
CA VAL A 601 4.30 14.99 -19.30
C VAL A 601 5.60 15.68 -18.89
N GLU A 602 6.55 14.91 -18.34
CA GLU A 602 7.90 15.35 -17.99
C GLU A 602 8.94 14.37 -18.53
N GLY A 603 10.21 14.77 -18.53
CA GLY A 603 11.31 13.90 -18.97
C GLY A 603 11.46 12.63 -18.12
N ASP A 604 12.08 11.60 -18.71
CA ASP A 604 12.16 10.25 -18.14
C ASP A 604 12.96 10.23 -16.83
N ARG A 605 12.24 10.10 -15.72
CA ARG A 605 12.79 10.01 -14.35
C ARG A 605 13.80 8.87 -14.18
N PHE A 606 13.77 7.85 -15.03
CA PHE A 606 14.66 6.70 -15.00
C PHE A 606 15.84 6.79 -15.99
N ALA A 607 15.84 7.80 -16.87
CA ALA A 607 16.90 8.12 -17.82
C ALA A 607 17.26 9.61 -17.75
N GLY A 608 17.81 10.06 -16.62
CA GLY A 608 18.39 11.41 -16.47
C GLY A 608 17.43 12.61 -16.59
N LYS A 609 16.11 12.39 -16.65
CA LYS A 609 15.09 13.37 -17.09
C LYS A 609 15.18 13.76 -18.58
N GLU A 610 15.74 12.89 -19.43
CA GLU A 610 15.78 13.09 -20.87
C GLU A 610 14.36 13.17 -21.47
N ALA A 611 14.19 13.96 -22.53
CA ALA A 611 12.91 14.20 -23.20
C ALA A 611 12.49 13.00 -24.10
N THR A 612 12.34 11.82 -23.50
CA THR A 612 12.00 10.59 -24.23
C THR A 612 10.48 10.34 -24.24
N LEU A 613 9.94 9.89 -25.37
CA LEU A 613 8.52 9.55 -25.52
C LEU A 613 8.33 8.52 -26.66
N PRO A 614 7.63 7.38 -26.45
CA PRO A 614 7.38 6.45 -27.54
C PRO A 614 6.55 7.09 -28.65
N LEU A 615 6.90 6.81 -29.91
CA LEU A 615 6.29 7.43 -31.08
C LEU A 615 4.77 7.24 -31.14
N ASP A 616 4.28 6.03 -30.86
CA ASP A 616 2.85 5.74 -30.88
C ASP A 616 2.11 6.37 -29.70
N THR A 617 2.76 6.48 -28.53
CA THR A 617 2.24 7.27 -27.40
C THR A 617 2.06 8.75 -27.78
N ALA A 618 3.01 9.34 -28.50
CA ALA A 618 2.88 10.72 -29.01
C ALA A 618 1.70 10.87 -29.99
N ARG A 619 1.46 9.87 -30.84
CA ARG A 619 0.29 9.83 -31.74
C ARG A 619 -1.02 9.71 -30.97
N THR A 620 -1.07 8.87 -29.94
CA THR A 620 -2.23 8.73 -29.05
C THR A 620 -2.49 10.02 -28.27
N MET A 621 -1.47 10.67 -27.72
CA MET A 621 -1.57 12.00 -27.11
C MET A 621 -2.14 13.05 -28.09
N LEU A 622 -1.69 13.07 -29.34
CA LEU A 622 -2.21 13.96 -30.39
C LEU A 622 -3.70 13.70 -30.69
N LYS A 623 -4.13 12.44 -30.72
CA LYS A 623 -5.54 12.05 -30.86
C LYS A 623 -6.37 12.50 -29.66
N LEU A 624 -5.88 12.32 -28.43
CA LEU A 624 -6.58 12.69 -27.20
C LEU A 624 -6.75 14.21 -27.08
N THR A 625 -5.72 15.01 -27.39
CA THR A 625 -5.85 16.48 -27.33
C THR A 625 -6.74 17.03 -28.45
N LYS A 626 -6.73 16.42 -29.65
CA LYS A 626 -7.71 16.72 -30.72
C LYS A 626 -9.16 16.38 -30.32
N ALA A 627 -9.37 15.38 -29.45
CA ALA A 627 -10.66 15.10 -28.81
C ALA A 627 -10.99 16.04 -27.62
N GLY A 628 -10.13 17.02 -27.34
CA GLY A 628 -10.36 18.09 -26.38
C GLY A 628 -9.64 17.96 -25.03
N LEU A 629 -8.70 17.02 -24.86
CA LEU A 629 -7.93 16.88 -23.61
C LEU A 629 -6.84 17.96 -23.50
N PRO A 630 -6.71 18.66 -22.35
CA PRO A 630 -5.55 19.49 -22.04
C PRO A 630 -4.29 18.66 -21.78
N LEU A 631 -3.16 19.06 -22.37
CA LEU A 631 -1.83 18.49 -22.05
C LEU A 631 -0.87 19.61 -21.63
N VAL A 632 0.02 19.31 -20.69
CA VAL A 632 1.11 20.20 -20.28
C VAL A 632 2.42 19.40 -20.30
N PHE A 633 3.41 19.90 -21.04
CA PHE A 633 4.76 19.34 -21.14
C PHE A 633 5.73 20.21 -20.35
N LEU A 634 6.59 19.59 -19.53
CA LEU A 634 7.67 20.24 -18.79
C LEU A 634 9.03 19.90 -19.43
N GLY A 635 9.90 20.90 -19.57
CA GLY A 635 11.25 20.79 -20.10
C GLY A 635 11.37 21.11 -21.60
N ASP A 636 12.58 20.99 -22.16
CA ASP A 636 12.83 21.12 -23.59
C ASP A 636 12.62 19.79 -24.32
N TRP A 637 11.72 19.80 -25.31
CA TRP A 637 11.36 18.66 -26.16
C TRP A 637 11.87 18.80 -27.60
N SER A 638 12.70 19.82 -27.89
CA SER A 638 13.24 20.09 -29.23
C SER A 638 14.10 18.95 -29.78
N ALA A 639 14.87 18.31 -28.89
CA ALA A 639 15.76 17.18 -29.19
C ALA A 639 15.16 15.81 -28.86
N ALA A 640 13.85 15.72 -28.61
CA ALA A 640 13.19 14.50 -28.12
C ALA A 640 13.49 13.23 -28.95
N THR A 641 13.57 12.11 -28.23
CA THR A 641 13.90 10.76 -28.75
C THR A 641 12.86 9.72 -28.32
N VAL A 642 12.83 8.57 -29.00
CA VAL A 642 12.18 7.37 -28.46
C VAL A 642 13.03 6.81 -27.30
N PRO A 643 12.44 6.14 -26.29
CA PRO A 643 13.20 5.64 -25.13
C PRO A 643 14.06 4.40 -25.39
N GLY A 644 13.76 3.65 -26.46
CA GLY A 644 14.53 2.49 -26.92
C GLY A 644 15.52 2.88 -28.02
N LEU A 645 16.19 1.89 -28.63
CA LEU A 645 17.14 2.15 -29.71
C LEU A 645 16.40 2.71 -30.95
N GLU A 646 16.84 3.84 -31.52
CA GLU A 646 16.15 4.45 -32.68
C GLU A 646 16.16 3.51 -33.91
N ARG A 647 14.99 3.35 -34.54
CA ARG A 647 14.85 2.59 -35.79
C ARG A 647 14.10 3.41 -36.84
N ASP A 648 14.37 3.16 -38.12
CA ASP A 648 13.65 3.75 -39.27
C ASP A 648 13.40 5.28 -39.21
N GLY A 649 14.29 6.06 -38.58
CA GLY A 649 14.11 7.51 -38.39
C GLY A 649 13.00 7.90 -37.39
N GLU A 650 12.71 7.05 -36.40
CA GLU A 650 11.72 7.28 -35.35
C GLU A 650 11.87 8.60 -34.61
N ASN A 651 13.09 9.07 -34.34
CA ASN A 651 13.29 10.33 -33.63
C ASN A 651 12.85 11.52 -34.50
N ALA A 652 13.08 11.46 -35.82
CA ALA A 652 12.57 12.46 -36.75
C ALA A 652 11.03 12.41 -36.87
N LYS A 653 10.45 11.20 -36.91
CA LYS A 653 8.98 10.99 -36.90
C LYS A 653 8.34 11.50 -35.61
N LEU A 654 8.98 11.28 -34.46
CA LEU A 654 8.53 11.74 -33.15
C LEU A 654 8.51 13.26 -33.08
N ARG A 655 9.61 13.93 -33.44
CA ARG A 655 9.68 15.40 -33.47
C ARG A 655 8.66 16.02 -34.43
N ALA A 656 8.34 15.36 -35.54
CA ALA A 656 7.26 15.79 -36.43
C ALA A 656 5.86 15.69 -35.75
N VAL A 657 5.58 14.59 -35.04
CA VAL A 657 4.33 14.43 -34.28
C VAL A 657 4.25 15.41 -33.11
N LEU A 658 5.35 15.67 -32.40
CA LEU A 658 5.43 16.65 -31.32
C LEU A 658 5.20 18.08 -31.82
N LYS A 659 5.69 18.43 -33.01
CA LYS A 659 5.38 19.73 -33.64
C LYS A 659 3.86 19.89 -33.87
N ASP A 660 3.20 18.86 -34.40
CA ASP A 660 1.74 18.87 -34.60
C ASP A 660 0.97 18.89 -33.26
N LEU A 661 1.54 18.28 -32.21
CA LEU A 661 1.00 18.24 -30.85
C LEU A 661 1.07 19.61 -30.16
N PHE A 662 2.24 20.24 -30.17
CA PHE A 662 2.46 21.54 -29.53
C PHE A 662 1.73 22.68 -30.25
N ALA A 663 1.35 22.49 -31.53
CA ALA A 663 0.48 23.40 -32.26
C ALA A 663 -1.02 23.29 -31.86
N GLN A 664 -1.43 22.32 -31.04
CA GLN A 664 -2.83 22.17 -30.62
C GLN A 664 -3.20 23.20 -29.53
N PRO A 665 -4.38 23.84 -29.60
CA PRO A 665 -4.72 24.98 -28.73
C PRO A 665 -4.84 24.63 -27.23
N ARG A 666 -5.02 23.34 -26.89
CA ARG A 666 -5.10 22.83 -25.52
C ARG A 666 -3.79 22.23 -25.00
N VAL A 667 -2.68 22.46 -25.68
CA VAL A 667 -1.35 22.02 -25.25
C VAL A 667 -0.54 23.22 -24.78
N ARG A 668 0.24 23.04 -23.72
CA ARG A 668 1.26 23.99 -23.26
C ARG A 668 2.59 23.25 -23.09
N VAL A 669 3.68 23.93 -23.42
CA VAL A 669 5.05 23.48 -23.13
C VAL A 669 5.66 24.57 -22.26
N VAL A 670 6.21 24.17 -21.11
CA VAL A 670 6.86 25.07 -20.15
C VAL A 670 8.28 24.61 -19.89
N ALA A 671 9.20 25.55 -19.68
CA ALA A 671 10.60 25.23 -19.43
C ALA A 671 10.80 24.68 -18.02
N GLU A 672 10.24 25.37 -17.01
CA GLU A 672 10.54 25.13 -15.60
C GLU A 672 9.28 24.78 -14.78
N GLU A 673 9.47 24.12 -13.62
CA GLU A 673 8.36 23.77 -12.71
C GLU A 673 7.59 25.00 -12.22
N ALA A 674 8.25 26.17 -12.15
CA ALA A 674 7.64 27.43 -11.71
C ALA A 674 6.55 27.97 -12.66
N ASP A 675 6.57 27.56 -13.94
CA ASP A 675 5.64 28.02 -14.98
C ASP A 675 4.36 27.16 -15.06
N VAL A 676 4.38 25.97 -14.45
CA VAL A 676 3.25 25.02 -14.44
C VAL A 676 1.93 25.64 -13.96
N PRO A 677 1.87 26.46 -12.88
CA PRO A 677 0.64 27.13 -12.47
C PRO A 677 0.03 28.02 -13.55
N GLY A 678 0.87 28.77 -14.28
CA GLY A 678 0.44 29.64 -15.37
C GLY A 678 -0.15 28.84 -16.53
N ALA A 679 0.52 27.75 -16.92
CA ALA A 679 0.01 26.85 -17.97
C ALA A 679 -1.34 26.20 -17.60
N LEU A 680 -1.57 25.86 -16.32
CA LEU A 680 -2.86 25.33 -15.86
C LEU A 680 -3.97 26.40 -15.88
N ALA A 681 -3.65 27.62 -15.46
CA ALA A 681 -4.58 28.76 -15.51
C ALA A 681 -4.97 29.13 -16.95
N ASP A 682 -4.00 29.18 -17.88
CA ASP A 682 -4.18 29.41 -19.31
C ASP A 682 -5.09 28.36 -20.00
N LEU A 683 -5.18 27.17 -19.42
CA LEU A 683 -6.03 26.07 -19.90
C LEU A 683 -7.42 26.07 -19.24
N GLY A 684 -7.68 27.02 -18.33
CA GLY A 684 -8.93 27.16 -17.56
C GLY A 684 -9.11 26.05 -16.53
N LEU A 685 -8.01 25.57 -15.92
CA LEU A 685 -8.02 24.43 -15.01
C LEU A 685 -7.85 24.85 -13.55
N THR A 686 -8.74 24.36 -12.69
CA THR A 686 -8.68 24.50 -11.24
C THR A 686 -8.73 23.13 -10.56
N PRO A 687 -8.13 22.96 -9.37
CA PRO A 687 -8.25 21.75 -8.57
C PRO A 687 -9.68 21.53 -8.06
N ALA A 688 -10.02 20.32 -7.62
CA ALA A 688 -11.35 20.03 -7.05
C ALA A 688 -11.56 20.60 -5.62
N VAL A 689 -10.45 20.86 -4.91
CA VAL A 689 -10.40 21.51 -3.61
C VAL A 689 -9.44 22.68 -3.68
N SER A 690 -9.71 23.77 -2.96
CA SER A 690 -8.80 24.91 -2.85
C SER A 690 -8.76 25.48 -1.43
N TYR A 691 -7.73 26.27 -1.16
CA TYR A 691 -7.40 26.83 0.14
C TYR A 691 -7.09 28.33 -0.02
N ALA A 692 -7.35 29.13 1.02
CA ALA A 692 -6.93 30.54 1.03
C ALA A 692 -5.40 30.73 1.10
N GLN A 693 -4.68 29.74 1.64
CA GLN A 693 -3.22 29.67 1.75
C GLN A 693 -2.76 28.22 1.58
N SER A 694 -1.48 28.00 1.26
CA SER A 694 -0.88 26.66 1.11
C SER A 694 -1.12 25.79 2.36
N SER A 695 -1.52 24.54 2.16
CA SER A 695 -2.00 23.64 3.21
C SER A 695 -1.31 22.27 3.17
N THR A 696 -1.00 21.65 4.31
CA THR A 696 -0.48 20.26 4.34
C THR A 696 -1.59 19.21 4.38
N LEU A 697 -2.86 19.62 4.25
CA LEU A 697 -4.01 18.73 4.27
C LEU A 697 -4.01 17.80 3.06
N LEU A 698 -4.07 16.48 3.30
CA LEU A 698 -4.18 15.48 2.24
C LEU A 698 -5.66 15.19 1.96
N VAL A 699 -5.98 15.05 0.68
CA VAL A 699 -7.36 14.93 0.17
C VAL A 699 -7.48 13.77 -0.83
N ALA A 700 -8.57 13.00 -0.73
CA ALA A 700 -9.07 12.18 -1.83
C ALA A 700 -10.55 12.49 -2.12
N HIS A 701 -10.90 12.65 -3.40
CA HIS A 701 -12.26 12.92 -3.86
C HIS A 701 -12.85 11.70 -4.56
N ARG A 702 -14.09 11.35 -4.21
CA ARG A 702 -14.91 10.35 -4.89
C ARG A 702 -16.30 10.90 -5.16
N GLU A 703 -16.90 10.44 -6.25
CA GLU A 703 -18.21 10.88 -6.70
C GLU A 703 -19.08 9.66 -7.03
N ASP A 704 -20.32 9.64 -6.52
CA ASP A 704 -21.38 8.75 -6.98
C ASP A 704 -22.59 9.56 -7.51
N ARG A 705 -23.67 8.88 -7.93
CA ARG A 705 -24.85 9.55 -8.50
C ARG A 705 -25.68 10.40 -7.50
N ARG A 706 -25.27 10.49 -6.24
CA ARG A 706 -26.02 11.09 -5.13
C ARG A 706 -25.19 12.05 -4.29
N ALA A 707 -23.87 11.87 -4.25
CA ALA A 707 -22.98 12.66 -3.39
C ALA A 707 -21.53 12.69 -3.89
N ASP A 708 -20.86 13.78 -3.53
CA ASP A 708 -19.40 13.86 -3.46
C ASP A 708 -18.93 13.46 -2.06
N TYR A 709 -17.78 12.79 -2.00
CA TYR A 709 -17.11 12.38 -0.77
C TYR A 709 -15.66 12.85 -0.80
N TYR A 710 -15.28 13.64 0.18
CA TYR A 710 -13.92 14.13 0.40
C TYR A 710 -13.37 13.49 1.67
N TYR A 711 -12.42 12.56 1.53
CA TYR A 711 -11.62 12.08 2.65
C TYR A 711 -10.48 13.08 2.89
N LEU A 712 -10.40 13.60 4.11
CA LEU A 712 -9.42 14.60 4.54
C LEU A 712 -8.61 14.04 5.70
N VAL A 713 -7.28 14.18 5.67
CA VAL A 713 -6.41 13.73 6.75
C VAL A 713 -5.23 14.67 6.98
N ASN A 714 -4.98 15.00 8.24
CA ASN A 714 -3.80 15.75 8.64
C ASN A 714 -2.61 14.80 8.87
N GLY A 715 -2.06 14.23 7.78
CA GLY A 715 -1.12 13.12 7.86
C GLY A 715 0.12 13.25 6.97
N LYS A 716 1.10 12.38 7.24
CA LYS A 716 2.20 12.04 6.32
C LYS A 716 2.31 10.52 6.26
N HIS A 717 2.84 9.97 5.17
CA HIS A 717 3.17 8.54 5.13
C HIS A 717 4.57 8.31 5.73
N ALA A 718 4.62 8.22 7.06
CA ALA A 718 5.85 7.93 7.80
C ALA A 718 5.52 7.30 9.15
N ASP A 719 6.42 6.44 9.63
CA ASP A 719 6.31 5.80 10.93
C ASP A 719 6.91 6.67 12.07
N GLN A 720 7.75 7.65 11.70
CA GLN A 720 8.18 8.78 12.54
C GLN A 720 8.10 10.08 11.74
N VAL A 721 7.26 11.03 12.18
CA VAL A 721 7.12 12.32 11.50
C VAL A 721 8.08 13.36 12.09
N LYS A 722 9.08 13.77 11.30
CA LYS A 722 10.04 14.84 11.63
C LYS A 722 10.09 15.90 10.51
N PRO A 723 9.89 17.20 10.81
CA PRO A 723 9.29 17.72 12.04
C PRO A 723 7.87 17.17 12.24
N PRO A 724 7.33 17.21 13.48
CA PRO A 724 5.94 16.85 13.77
C PRO A 724 4.95 17.55 12.83
N VAL A 725 3.81 16.91 12.58
CA VAL A 725 2.71 17.53 11.84
C VAL A 725 2.09 18.63 12.70
N ALA A 726 1.82 19.80 12.12
CA ALA A 726 1.09 20.86 12.81
C ALA A 726 -0.43 20.59 12.75
N PRO A 727 -1.24 21.03 13.73
CA PRO A 727 -2.69 21.02 13.59
C PRO A 727 -3.13 21.80 12.35
N ILE A 728 -4.14 21.28 11.65
CA ILE A 728 -4.84 22.00 10.59
C ILE A 728 -6.01 22.74 11.23
N ASP A 729 -6.14 24.04 10.95
CA ASP A 729 -7.32 24.84 11.32
C ASP A 729 -7.49 26.03 10.35
N HIS A 730 -8.19 25.82 9.23
CA HIS A 730 -8.44 26.85 8.21
C HIS A 730 -9.68 26.52 7.34
N GLU A 731 -10.07 27.45 6.48
CA GLU A 731 -11.17 27.28 5.52
C GLU A 731 -10.73 26.49 4.28
N VAL A 732 -11.55 25.52 3.90
CA VAL A 732 -11.36 24.66 2.74
C VAL A 732 -12.57 24.77 1.83
N THR A 733 -12.32 25.01 0.55
CA THR A 733 -13.35 25.14 -0.48
C THR A 733 -13.43 23.86 -1.30
N PHE A 734 -14.63 23.28 -1.39
CA PHE A 734 -14.91 22.04 -2.12
C PHE A 734 -15.77 22.34 -3.34
N THR A 735 -15.47 21.69 -4.48
CA THR A 735 -16.40 21.63 -5.61
C THR A 735 -17.58 20.70 -5.29
N ARG A 736 -18.77 20.94 -5.82
CA ARG A 736 -19.91 20.01 -5.75
C ARG A 736 -20.46 19.65 -7.13
N SER A 737 -20.81 18.37 -7.30
CA SER A 737 -21.44 17.84 -8.52
C SER A 737 -22.90 18.30 -8.71
N ASP A 738 -23.60 18.65 -7.62
CA ASP A 738 -24.96 19.21 -7.64
C ASP A 738 -25.05 20.45 -6.74
N ARG A 739 -25.51 21.58 -7.29
CA ARG A 739 -25.68 22.86 -6.57
C ARG A 739 -26.63 22.83 -5.36
N ARG A 740 -27.42 21.76 -5.19
CA ARG A 740 -28.34 21.54 -4.06
C ARG A 740 -27.76 20.55 -3.05
N ALA A 741 -26.50 20.16 -3.20
CA ALA A 741 -25.76 19.38 -2.23
C ALA A 741 -25.24 20.28 -1.11
N VAL A 742 -25.47 19.85 0.14
CA VAL A 742 -25.04 20.55 1.36
C VAL A 742 -24.05 19.67 2.14
N PRO A 743 -23.13 20.26 2.92
CA PRO A 743 -22.10 19.51 3.63
C PRO A 743 -22.60 18.71 4.85
N TYR A 744 -22.09 17.49 4.95
CA TYR A 744 -22.20 16.60 6.10
C TYR A 744 -20.80 16.18 6.57
N ARG A 745 -20.57 16.19 7.89
CA ARG A 745 -19.38 15.62 8.53
C ARG A 745 -19.69 14.18 8.93
N LEU A 746 -18.90 13.25 8.42
CA LEU A 746 -18.98 11.82 8.70
C LEU A 746 -17.86 11.45 9.68
N ASP A 747 -18.24 10.98 10.86
CA ASP A 747 -17.34 10.57 11.93
C ASP A 747 -16.89 9.12 11.71
N LEU A 748 -15.58 8.94 11.50
CA LEU A 748 -14.98 7.64 11.21
C LEU A 748 -14.94 6.72 12.44
N TRP A 749 -14.94 7.24 13.67
CA TRP A 749 -14.90 6.44 14.90
C TRP A 749 -16.29 6.00 15.36
N THR A 750 -17.25 6.93 15.39
CA THR A 750 -18.62 6.64 15.84
C THR A 750 -19.52 6.12 14.72
N GLY A 751 -19.25 6.50 13.48
CA GLY A 751 -20.11 6.22 12.33
C GLY A 751 -21.30 7.18 12.20
N GLU A 752 -21.29 8.29 12.94
CA GLU A 752 -22.34 9.30 12.88
C GLU A 752 -22.20 10.18 11.62
N GLU A 753 -23.32 10.56 11.02
CA GLU A 753 -23.41 11.51 9.90
C GLU A 753 -24.15 12.75 10.40
N ARG A 754 -23.44 13.87 10.55
CA ARG A 754 -23.98 15.14 11.04
C ARG A 754 -24.02 16.18 9.91
N ARG A 755 -25.13 16.91 9.77
CA ARG A 755 -25.17 18.08 8.88
C ARG A 755 -24.27 19.18 9.43
N VAL A 756 -23.41 19.75 8.58
CA VAL A 756 -22.58 20.90 8.96
C VAL A 756 -23.45 22.13 9.11
N ALA A 757 -23.27 22.88 10.21
CA ALA A 757 -24.08 24.03 10.57
C ALA A 757 -23.51 25.37 10.07
N VAL A 758 -22.20 25.43 9.81
CA VAL A 758 -21.48 26.64 9.37
C VAL A 758 -20.76 26.34 8.05
N TYR A 759 -21.19 26.98 6.97
CA TYR A 759 -20.57 26.90 5.65
C TYR A 759 -21.05 28.05 4.76
N GLU A 760 -20.27 28.39 3.73
CA GLU A 760 -20.66 29.31 2.66
C GLU A 760 -20.92 28.54 1.35
N GLU A 761 -21.76 29.09 0.48
CA GLU A 761 -22.09 28.52 -0.83
C GLU A 761 -21.86 29.57 -1.93
N ASP A 762 -21.02 29.27 -2.91
CA ASP A 762 -20.86 30.09 -4.12
C ASP A 762 -20.99 29.23 -5.38
N GLY A 763 -22.17 29.26 -6.00
CA GLY A 763 -22.47 28.47 -7.21
C GLY A 763 -22.20 26.98 -7.03
N ASP A 764 -21.13 26.50 -7.66
CA ASP A 764 -20.68 25.09 -7.66
C ASP A 764 -19.65 24.76 -6.58
N THR A 765 -19.43 25.64 -5.59
CA THR A 765 -18.56 25.37 -4.44
C THR A 765 -19.26 25.52 -3.09
N VAL A 766 -18.65 24.92 -2.07
CA VAL A 766 -18.99 25.05 -0.64
C VAL A 766 -17.71 25.27 0.14
N THR A 767 -17.67 26.31 0.98
CA THR A 767 -16.52 26.61 1.85
C THR A 767 -16.87 26.31 3.30
N LEU A 768 -16.01 25.59 4.02
CA LEU A 768 -16.16 25.38 5.46
C LEU A 768 -14.81 25.26 6.17
N ARG A 769 -14.78 25.60 7.46
CA ARG A 769 -13.60 25.45 8.31
C ARG A 769 -13.34 23.99 8.66
N ILE A 770 -12.12 23.52 8.38
CA ILE A 770 -11.62 22.19 8.73
C ILE A 770 -10.59 22.35 9.84
N ALA A 771 -10.86 21.71 10.99
CA ALA A 771 -9.94 21.61 12.12
C ALA A 771 -9.62 20.13 12.37
N LEU A 772 -8.34 19.75 12.33
CA LEU A 772 -7.83 18.39 12.48
C LEU A 772 -6.49 18.36 13.22
N GLU A 773 -6.41 17.59 14.31
CA GLU A 773 -5.15 17.32 15.00
C GLU A 773 -4.24 16.40 14.17
N PRO A 774 -2.93 16.28 14.50
CA PRO A 774 -2.02 15.36 13.82
C PRO A 774 -2.55 13.92 13.73
N GLY A 775 -2.63 13.39 12.51
CA GLY A 775 -3.18 12.07 12.20
C GLY A 775 -4.70 12.00 12.09
N GLU A 776 -5.44 13.02 12.56
CA GLU A 776 -6.90 13.00 12.51
C GLU A 776 -7.40 13.03 11.07
N ALA A 777 -8.45 12.23 10.80
CA ALA A 777 -9.12 12.15 9.52
C ALA A 777 -10.63 12.35 9.65
N VAL A 778 -11.24 12.90 8.61
CA VAL A 778 -12.67 13.15 8.53
C VAL A 778 -13.15 12.94 7.09
N VAL A 779 -14.42 12.59 6.93
CA VAL A 779 -15.07 12.60 5.62
C VAL A 779 -16.07 13.75 5.55
N ILE A 780 -15.92 14.62 4.56
CA ILE A 780 -16.93 15.62 4.17
C ILE A 780 -17.72 15.05 3.00
N LYS A 781 -19.03 14.90 3.18
CA LYS A 781 -19.95 14.41 2.16
C LYS A 781 -20.86 15.55 1.71
N LEU A 782 -20.90 15.84 0.41
CA LEU A 782 -21.81 16.83 -0.16
C LEU A 782 -22.98 16.08 -0.77
N ALA A 783 -24.18 16.22 -0.19
CA ALA A 783 -25.37 15.48 -0.61
C ALA A 783 -26.66 16.30 -0.43
N HIS A 784 -27.76 15.93 -1.09
CA HIS A 784 -29.06 16.56 -0.86
C HIS A 784 -29.51 16.42 0.61
N GLY A 785 -29.68 17.56 1.29
CA GLY A 785 -30.00 17.59 2.72
C GLY A 785 -31.26 18.37 3.12
N GLY A 786 -32.02 18.90 2.16
CA GLY A 786 -33.22 19.72 2.43
C GLY A 786 -32.92 21.06 3.11
N ASN A 787 -33.97 21.73 3.61
CA ASN A 787 -33.95 23.14 3.97
C ASN A 787 -33.68 23.40 5.47
N ALA A 788 -32.83 22.60 6.13
CA ALA A 788 -32.40 22.91 7.48
C ALA A 788 -31.54 24.19 7.49
N PRO A 789 -31.63 25.04 8.53
CA PRO A 789 -30.88 26.28 8.60
C PRO A 789 -29.38 26.02 8.70
N HIS A 790 -28.59 26.92 8.11
CA HIS A 790 -27.15 27.03 8.29
C HIS A 790 -26.78 28.49 8.58
N ALA A 791 -25.56 28.71 9.04
CA ALA A 791 -24.91 30.00 9.19
C ALA A 791 -23.69 30.05 8.24
N THR A 792 -23.23 31.25 7.91
CA THR A 792 -21.96 31.43 7.18
C THR A 792 -20.77 31.57 8.14
N ALA A 793 -20.97 32.19 9.30
CA ALA A 793 -19.96 32.33 10.35
C ALA A 793 -20.58 32.25 11.77
N SER A 794 -19.79 31.84 12.76
CA SER A 794 -20.16 31.87 14.18
C SER A 794 -18.93 31.92 15.10
N ASP A 795 -19.08 32.58 16.25
CA ASP A 795 -18.09 32.59 17.33
C ASP A 795 -18.18 31.32 18.23
N ALA A 796 -19.17 30.46 18.00
CA ALA A 796 -19.45 29.25 18.78
C ALA A 796 -19.48 27.99 17.88
N GLU A 797 -19.36 26.80 18.49
CA GLU A 797 -19.65 25.55 17.78
C GLU A 797 -21.16 25.50 17.48
N LEU A 798 -21.55 25.51 16.21
CA LEU A 798 -22.96 25.34 15.85
C LEU A 798 -23.29 23.90 15.46
N ARG A 799 -24.51 23.48 15.82
CA ARG A 799 -25.09 22.19 15.44
C ARG A 799 -26.47 22.37 14.83
N VAL A 800 -26.84 21.48 13.91
CA VAL A 800 -28.21 21.41 13.37
C VAL A 800 -29.00 20.35 14.14
N GLU A 801 -29.87 20.79 15.04
CA GLU A 801 -30.74 19.89 15.82
C GLU A 801 -32.21 20.15 15.49
N ARG A 802 -32.96 19.09 15.13
CA ARG A 802 -34.41 19.16 14.84
C ARG A 802 -34.80 20.34 13.93
N ASN A 803 -33.98 20.61 12.91
CA ASN A 803 -34.13 21.72 11.94
C ASN A 803 -33.98 23.13 12.56
N ARG A 804 -33.17 23.27 13.62
CA ARG A 804 -32.77 24.53 14.27
C ARG A 804 -31.25 24.59 14.40
N LEU A 805 -30.71 25.80 14.52
CA LEU A 805 -29.31 26.02 14.89
C LEU A 805 -29.20 26.11 16.41
N VAL A 806 -28.31 25.32 16.99
CA VAL A 806 -27.97 25.33 18.41
C VAL A 806 -26.51 25.76 18.54
N ALA A 807 -26.23 26.78 19.33
CA ALA A 807 -24.88 27.21 19.67
C ALA A 807 -24.41 26.49 20.92
N ARG A 808 -23.26 25.82 20.84
CA ARG A 808 -22.57 25.12 21.93
C ARG A 808 -21.28 25.86 22.27
N ALA A 809 -21.04 26.08 23.57
CA ALA A 809 -19.80 26.70 24.04
C ALA A 809 -19.34 26.15 25.40
N THR A 810 -18.03 26.17 25.62
CA THR A 810 -17.35 25.78 26.88
C THR A 810 -17.08 26.98 27.81
N ALA A 811 -17.57 28.17 27.47
CA ALA A 811 -17.49 29.38 28.26
C ALA A 811 -18.83 30.14 28.25
N ALA A 812 -19.05 30.98 29.26
CA ALA A 812 -20.17 31.92 29.26
C ALA A 812 -19.81 33.14 28.40
N GLY A 813 -20.78 33.67 27.66
CA GLY A 813 -20.56 34.78 26.74
C GLY A 813 -21.76 35.08 25.84
N THR A 814 -21.61 36.11 25.01
CA THR A 814 -22.54 36.39 23.91
C THR A 814 -21.83 36.08 22.60
N TYR A 815 -22.35 35.12 21.84
CA TYR A 815 -21.76 34.63 20.61
C TYR A 815 -22.49 35.20 19.39
N ALA A 816 -21.77 35.75 18.43
CA ALA A 816 -22.35 36.16 17.15
C ALA A 816 -22.52 34.96 16.23
N THR A 817 -23.53 35.02 15.36
CA THR A 817 -23.76 34.04 14.28
C THR A 817 -24.32 34.78 13.08
N THR A 818 -23.62 34.73 11.96
CA THR A 818 -24.04 35.38 10.71
C THR A 818 -24.84 34.41 9.87
N LEU A 819 -26.06 34.81 9.52
CA LEU A 819 -26.96 34.02 8.68
C LEU A 819 -26.70 34.30 7.18
N PRO A 820 -27.13 33.41 6.26
CA PRO A 820 -26.88 33.55 4.81
C PRO A 820 -27.47 34.82 4.16
N ASN A 821 -28.36 35.54 4.85
CA ASN A 821 -28.87 36.84 4.42
C ASN A 821 -28.07 38.04 4.97
N GLY A 822 -26.87 37.80 5.51
CA GLY A 822 -26.00 38.81 6.13
C GLY A 822 -26.44 39.25 7.54
N ARG A 823 -27.58 38.76 8.08
CA ARG A 823 -28.04 39.14 9.41
C ARG A 823 -27.23 38.43 10.49
N THR A 824 -26.54 39.18 11.33
CA THR A 824 -25.91 38.65 12.55
C THR A 824 -26.92 38.55 13.70
N VAL A 825 -27.06 37.36 14.27
CA VAL A 825 -27.82 37.05 15.49
C VAL A 825 -26.84 36.93 16.65
N ARG A 826 -27.24 37.38 17.85
CA ARG A 826 -26.46 37.21 19.09
C ARG A 826 -27.16 36.23 20.03
N THR A 827 -26.43 35.22 20.48
CA THR A 827 -26.93 34.18 21.39
C THR A 827 -26.18 34.27 22.72
N GLU A 828 -26.90 34.46 23.83
CA GLU A 828 -26.34 34.60 25.17
C GLU A 828 -26.28 33.24 25.88
N ILE A 829 -25.07 32.73 26.14
CA ILE A 829 -24.85 31.57 27.01
C ILE A 829 -24.42 32.11 28.38
N ARG A 830 -25.36 32.09 29.35
CA ARG A 830 -25.21 32.80 30.63
C ARG A 830 -24.22 32.21 31.61
N ARG A 831 -24.08 30.89 31.63
CA ARG A 831 -23.24 30.19 32.62
C ARG A 831 -22.75 28.86 32.06
N VAL A 832 -21.44 28.68 32.09
CA VAL A 832 -20.77 27.39 31.88
C VAL A 832 -19.84 27.15 33.07
N PRO A 833 -19.94 26.01 33.78
CA PRO A 833 -18.98 25.69 34.84
C PRO A 833 -17.58 25.48 34.26
N ALA A 834 -16.55 25.86 35.03
CA ALA A 834 -15.16 25.69 34.60
C ALA A 834 -14.80 24.21 34.38
N ALA A 835 -13.84 23.96 33.48
CA ALA A 835 -13.25 22.63 33.30
C ALA A 835 -12.61 22.14 34.61
N ARG A 836 -12.76 20.84 34.89
CA ARG A 836 -12.30 20.19 36.13
C ARG A 836 -11.32 19.08 35.78
N GLU A 837 -10.11 19.18 36.30
CA GLU A 837 -9.14 18.08 36.21
C GLU A 837 -9.52 16.96 37.18
N LEU A 838 -9.39 15.71 36.74
CA LEU A 838 -9.71 14.52 37.50
C LEU A 838 -8.40 13.86 37.95
N THR A 839 -8.00 14.12 39.20
CA THR A 839 -6.68 13.72 39.72
C THR A 839 -6.69 12.41 40.52
N SER A 840 -7.77 12.13 41.26
CA SER A 840 -7.89 10.93 42.08
C SER A 840 -8.56 9.78 41.33
N TRP A 841 -7.87 8.64 41.26
CA TRP A 841 -8.30 7.44 40.56
C TRP A 841 -8.04 6.18 41.39
N ARG A 842 -8.90 5.18 41.25
CA ARG A 842 -8.58 3.79 41.58
C ARG A 842 -8.24 3.04 40.30
N LEU A 843 -7.05 2.47 40.23
CA LEU A 843 -6.57 1.68 39.10
C LEU A 843 -6.58 0.20 39.47
N ARG A 844 -7.34 -0.60 38.73
CA ARG A 844 -7.22 -2.07 38.73
C ARG A 844 -6.47 -2.52 37.49
N VAL A 845 -5.44 -3.33 37.62
CA VAL A 845 -4.68 -3.86 36.47
C VAL A 845 -4.74 -5.38 36.43
N GLU A 846 -5.03 -5.93 35.25
CA GLU A 846 -4.91 -7.35 34.91
C GLU A 846 -3.60 -7.55 34.14
N ASP A 847 -2.54 -7.93 34.87
CA ASP A 847 -1.17 -8.19 34.37
C ASP A 847 -1.10 -9.57 33.72
N MET A 848 -0.91 -9.61 32.40
CA MET A 848 -0.80 -10.84 31.62
C MET A 848 0.63 -11.38 31.68
N THR A 849 0.79 -12.63 32.12
CA THR A 849 2.09 -13.27 32.35
C THR A 849 2.11 -14.69 31.78
N PRO A 850 3.31 -15.34 31.68
CA PRO A 850 3.42 -16.77 31.35
C PRO A 850 2.56 -17.68 32.24
N ASP A 851 2.44 -17.35 33.53
CA ASP A 851 1.69 -18.13 34.53
C ASP A 851 0.20 -17.75 34.62
N GLY A 852 -0.29 -16.88 33.74
CA GLY A 852 -1.69 -16.42 33.70
C GLY A 852 -1.85 -14.94 34.04
N VAL A 853 -2.99 -14.57 34.64
CA VAL A 853 -3.32 -13.16 34.92
C VAL A 853 -3.15 -12.84 36.40
N ARG A 854 -2.21 -11.93 36.72
CA ARG A 854 -2.05 -11.35 38.06
C ARG A 854 -2.89 -10.07 38.17
N ARG A 855 -3.27 -9.69 39.39
CA ARG A 855 -4.14 -8.51 39.62
C ARG A 855 -3.52 -7.52 40.59
N HIS A 856 -3.56 -6.26 40.22
CA HIS A 856 -3.11 -5.12 41.03
C HIS A 856 -4.32 -4.20 41.30
N ASP A 857 -4.38 -3.59 42.47
CA ASP A 857 -5.43 -2.64 42.87
C ASP A 857 -4.78 -1.49 43.63
N LEU A 858 -4.73 -0.32 42.99
CA LEU A 858 -3.98 0.84 43.43
C LEU A 858 -4.89 2.06 43.56
N ARG A 859 -4.55 2.96 44.48
CA ARG A 859 -5.09 4.33 44.51
C ARG A 859 -4.01 5.28 44.02
N LEU A 860 -4.40 6.15 43.10
CA LEU A 860 -3.52 7.13 42.47
C LEU A 860 -4.06 8.52 42.76
N ASP A 861 -3.26 9.35 43.43
CA ASP A 861 -3.56 10.78 43.65
C ASP A 861 -3.11 11.66 42.48
N ALA A 862 -2.34 11.08 41.55
CA ALA A 862 -1.98 11.65 40.25
C ALA A 862 -1.78 10.52 39.22
N LEU A 863 -2.12 10.79 37.96
CA LEU A 863 -1.86 9.89 36.83
C LEU A 863 -0.36 9.92 36.45
N LYS A 864 0.17 8.75 36.09
CA LYS A 864 1.56 8.53 35.67
C LYS A 864 1.63 7.33 34.71
N PRO A 865 2.63 7.25 33.82
CA PRO A 865 2.94 6.02 33.10
C PRO A 865 3.21 4.85 34.06
N TRP A 866 2.71 3.65 33.74
CA TRP A 866 2.92 2.44 34.56
C TRP A 866 4.40 2.11 34.85
N PRO A 867 5.36 2.33 33.92
CA PRO A 867 6.79 2.24 34.22
C PRO A 867 7.30 3.04 35.43
N GLN A 868 6.57 4.09 35.82
CA GLN A 868 6.90 4.99 36.93
C GLN A 868 6.13 4.66 38.23
N ILE A 869 5.32 3.60 38.21
CA ILE A 869 4.62 3.04 39.36
C ILE A 869 5.37 1.75 39.75
N PRO A 870 6.01 1.65 40.93
CA PRO A 870 6.90 0.53 41.26
C PRO A 870 6.26 -0.86 41.10
N GLU A 871 4.98 -0.99 41.42
CA GLU A 871 4.21 -2.23 41.32
C GLU A 871 3.88 -2.65 39.88
N LEU A 872 4.04 -1.74 38.90
CA LEU A 872 3.62 -1.92 37.51
C LEU A 872 4.76 -1.78 36.48
N ALA A 873 6.01 -1.69 36.92
CA ALA A 873 7.16 -1.30 36.09
C ALA A 873 7.32 -2.10 34.77
N ASP A 874 7.09 -3.42 34.82
CA ASP A 874 7.13 -4.35 33.67
C ASP A 874 5.81 -5.12 33.50
N VAL A 875 4.69 -4.48 33.85
CA VAL A 875 3.33 -5.00 33.65
C VAL A 875 2.86 -4.74 32.21
N SER A 876 2.08 -5.67 31.67
CA SER A 876 1.42 -5.55 30.37
C SER A 876 0.03 -6.17 30.46
N GLY A 877 -1.01 -5.54 29.91
CA GLY A 877 -2.37 -6.00 30.15
C GLY A 877 -3.45 -4.94 30.01
N ILE A 878 -4.50 -5.08 30.82
CA ILE A 878 -5.65 -4.17 30.87
C ILE A 878 -5.66 -3.39 32.17
N GLY A 879 -5.76 -2.07 32.10
CA GLY A 879 -5.96 -1.19 33.26
C GLY A 879 -7.34 -0.56 33.26
N THR A 880 -8.14 -0.77 34.30
CA THR A 880 -9.40 -0.06 34.52
C THR A 880 -9.20 1.01 35.58
N TYR A 881 -9.15 2.26 35.14
CA TYR A 881 -9.18 3.45 35.99
C TYR A 881 -10.63 3.79 36.32
N SER A 882 -10.95 4.04 37.59
CA SER A 882 -12.27 4.51 38.01
C SER A 882 -12.18 5.73 38.92
N THR A 883 -13.09 6.69 38.69
CA THR A 883 -13.26 7.89 39.52
C THR A 883 -14.73 8.27 39.61
N THR A 884 -15.08 9.21 40.50
CA THR A 884 -16.47 9.69 40.63
C THR A 884 -16.56 11.20 40.68
N VAL A 885 -17.51 11.76 39.93
CA VAL A 885 -17.72 13.21 39.81
C VAL A 885 -19.15 13.58 40.20
N GLU A 886 -19.30 14.65 40.98
CA GLU A 886 -20.60 15.28 41.22
C GLU A 886 -20.97 16.21 40.06
N TRP A 887 -22.21 16.09 39.58
CA TRP A 887 -22.78 16.84 38.47
C TRP A 887 -24.15 17.38 38.85
N ASP A 888 -24.31 18.69 39.04
CA ASP A 888 -25.63 19.25 39.42
C ASP A 888 -26.60 19.32 38.24
N GLY A 889 -26.11 19.71 37.05
CA GLY A 889 -26.91 19.84 35.83
C GLY A 889 -27.91 21.02 35.82
N ARG A 890 -27.98 21.84 36.87
CA ARG A 890 -28.72 23.14 36.86
C ARG A 890 -27.79 24.35 36.79
N ASP A 891 -26.48 24.13 36.79
CA ASP A 891 -25.45 25.19 36.71
C ASP A 891 -25.27 25.80 35.31
N GLY A 892 -26.22 25.60 34.39
CA GLY A 892 -26.17 26.08 33.00
C GLY A 892 -25.50 25.13 32.00
N ALA A 893 -24.77 24.10 32.47
CA ALA A 893 -24.20 23.09 31.59
C ALA A 893 -25.27 22.16 31.00
N ALA A 894 -25.29 22.05 29.67
CA ALA A 894 -26.07 21.06 28.93
C ALA A 894 -25.39 19.67 28.94
N GLY A 895 -24.07 19.63 29.05
CA GLY A 895 -23.29 18.40 29.17
C GLY A 895 -21.80 18.67 29.39
N ALA A 896 -20.96 17.68 29.12
CA ALA A 896 -19.51 17.84 29.18
C ALA A 896 -18.80 16.92 28.17
N VAL A 897 -17.63 17.34 27.72
CA VAL A 897 -16.65 16.49 27.05
C VAL A 897 -15.67 15.96 28.09
N LEU A 898 -15.33 14.68 28.03
CA LEU A 898 -14.20 14.11 28.75
C LEU A 898 -13.00 14.11 27.81
N ASP A 899 -12.01 14.94 28.13
CA ASP A 899 -10.71 14.98 27.48
C ASP A 899 -9.76 14.10 28.29
N LEU A 900 -9.23 13.03 27.70
CA LEU A 900 -8.37 12.08 28.41
C LEU A 900 -6.90 12.49 28.45
N GLY A 901 -6.50 13.55 27.72
CA GLY A 901 -5.09 13.90 27.56
C GLY A 901 -4.31 12.77 26.87
N SER A 902 -3.11 12.46 27.35
CA SER A 902 -2.31 11.36 26.81
C SER A 902 -2.77 10.00 27.32
N VAL A 903 -2.89 9.03 26.41
CA VAL A 903 -3.29 7.64 26.70
C VAL A 903 -2.42 6.68 25.89
N PHE A 904 -1.99 5.57 26.48
CA PHE A 904 -1.29 4.50 25.78
C PHE A 904 -2.00 3.15 26.00
N ASP A 905 -2.33 2.36 24.98
CA ASP A 905 -2.36 2.65 23.54
C ASP A 905 -3.81 2.88 23.07
N THR A 906 -4.72 2.00 23.50
CA THR A 906 -6.15 2.08 23.14
C THR A 906 -7.01 2.20 24.39
N CYS A 907 -8.15 2.89 24.29
CA CYS A 907 -9.03 3.09 25.44
C CYS A 907 -10.53 2.97 25.14
N ARG A 908 -11.30 2.76 26.21
CA ARG A 908 -12.77 2.77 26.23
C ARG A 908 -13.29 3.46 27.47
N VAL A 909 -14.35 4.23 27.31
CA VAL A 909 -15.00 4.98 28.39
C VAL A 909 -16.35 4.38 28.74
N THR A 910 -16.63 4.25 30.03
CA THR A 910 -17.92 3.85 30.58
C THR A 910 -18.35 4.88 31.61
N VAL A 911 -19.59 5.36 31.51
CA VAL A 911 -20.18 6.33 32.46
C VAL A 911 -21.45 5.73 33.04
N ASN A 912 -21.53 5.66 34.37
CA ASN A 912 -22.66 5.08 35.11
C ASN A 912 -23.03 3.64 34.66
N GLY A 913 -22.04 2.83 34.31
CA GLY A 913 -22.22 1.46 33.81
C GLY A 913 -22.68 1.36 32.34
N ARG A 914 -22.78 2.48 31.62
CA ARG A 914 -23.06 2.52 30.18
C ARG A 914 -21.76 2.78 29.42
N ARG A 915 -21.34 1.84 28.58
CA ARG A 915 -20.21 2.02 27.66
C ARG A 915 -20.56 3.04 26.58
N LEU A 916 -19.64 3.94 26.30
CA LEU A 916 -19.78 4.97 25.27
C LEU A 916 -19.39 4.43 23.87
N PRO A 917 -19.68 5.19 22.78
CA PRO A 917 -19.10 4.96 21.47
C PRO A 917 -17.57 4.89 21.49
N ALA A 918 -16.98 4.40 20.40
CA ALA A 918 -15.53 4.36 20.23
C ALA A 918 -14.89 5.74 20.44
N VAL A 919 -13.79 5.77 21.18
CA VAL A 919 -12.98 6.96 21.41
C VAL A 919 -11.79 6.92 20.45
N SER A 920 -11.45 8.07 19.86
CA SER A 920 -10.30 8.16 18.96
C SER A 920 -8.99 7.89 19.71
N VAL A 921 -8.15 7.02 19.16
CA VAL A 921 -6.79 6.77 19.67
C VAL A 921 -5.90 8.00 19.52
N LEU A 922 -6.10 8.76 18.43
CA LEU A 922 -5.27 9.92 18.07
C LEU A 922 -5.70 11.20 18.81
N VAL A 923 -6.99 11.33 19.13
CA VAL A 923 -7.58 12.49 19.80
C VAL A 923 -8.59 12.01 20.85
N PRO A 924 -8.14 11.57 22.04
CA PRO A 924 -8.96 10.82 22.99
C PRO A 924 -9.92 11.72 23.80
N LYS A 925 -10.87 12.33 23.09
CA LYS A 925 -11.94 13.19 23.60
C LYS A 925 -13.28 12.56 23.29
N VAL A 926 -14.23 12.60 24.23
CA VAL A 926 -15.57 12.02 24.04
C VAL A 926 -16.66 12.82 24.77
N ASP A 927 -17.81 13.01 24.12
CA ASP A 927 -18.97 13.66 24.74
C ASP A 927 -19.63 12.71 25.75
N VAL A 928 -19.54 13.05 27.04
CA VAL A 928 -20.15 12.30 28.15
C VAL A 928 -21.52 12.86 28.56
N GLY A 929 -21.93 14.03 28.03
CA GLY A 929 -23.16 14.73 28.39
C GLY A 929 -24.41 13.83 28.43
N PRO A 930 -24.71 13.06 27.37
CA PRO A 930 -25.87 12.15 27.32
C PRO A 930 -25.85 10.98 28.34
N TYR A 931 -24.73 10.77 29.04
CA TYR A 931 -24.52 9.67 29.98
C TYR A 931 -24.40 10.14 31.45
N LEU A 932 -24.25 11.45 31.65
CA LEU A 932 -24.24 12.07 32.97
C LEU A 932 -25.67 12.13 33.55
N ARG A 933 -25.75 12.03 34.89
CA ARG A 933 -26.98 12.22 35.67
C ARG A 933 -26.74 13.22 36.80
N ARG A 934 -27.81 13.77 37.36
CA ARG A 934 -27.73 14.65 38.54
C ARG A 934 -27.14 13.90 39.75
N GLY A 935 -26.24 14.56 40.48
CA GLY A 935 -25.50 14.01 41.62
C GLY A 935 -24.29 13.18 41.19
N ARG A 936 -24.07 12.06 41.89
CA ARG A 936 -22.86 11.24 41.73
C ARG A 936 -22.86 10.42 40.44
N ASN A 937 -21.82 10.64 39.65
CA ASN A 937 -21.50 9.88 38.44
C ASN A 937 -20.23 9.05 38.68
N THR A 938 -20.19 7.84 38.11
CA THR A 938 -18.96 7.04 38.04
C THR A 938 -18.45 7.05 36.61
N ILE A 939 -17.17 7.37 36.44
CA ILE A 939 -16.47 7.32 35.16
C ILE A 939 -15.41 6.23 35.26
N GLU A 940 -15.42 5.30 34.32
CA GLU A 940 -14.39 4.27 34.16
C GLU A 940 -13.71 4.44 32.80
N VAL A 941 -12.38 4.38 32.78
CA VAL A 941 -11.54 4.39 31.58
C VAL A 941 -10.74 3.09 31.57
N GLU A 942 -11.06 2.23 30.61
CA GLU A 942 -10.33 0.98 30.34
C GLU A 942 -9.25 1.28 29.32
N VAL A 943 -7.99 0.95 29.62
CA VAL A 943 -6.85 1.07 28.70
C VAL A 943 -6.21 -0.29 28.47
N ALA A 944 -5.70 -0.52 27.27
CA ALA A 944 -5.03 -1.76 26.89
C ALA A 944 -3.66 -1.49 26.27
N THR A 945 -2.68 -2.31 26.64
CA THR A 945 -1.27 -2.16 26.25
C THR A 945 -0.84 -3.23 25.24
N THR A 946 0.32 -3.03 24.62
CA THR A 946 1.09 -4.11 23.98
C THR A 946 1.63 -5.09 25.05
N LEU A 947 2.34 -6.17 24.66
CA LEU A 947 2.99 -7.09 25.62
C LEU A 947 4.49 -6.79 25.86
N ASN A 948 5.07 -5.82 25.14
CA ASN A 948 6.49 -5.48 25.16
C ASN A 948 7.09 -5.39 26.57
N ASN A 949 6.50 -4.61 27.49
CA ASN A 949 7.10 -4.41 28.82
C ASN A 949 7.20 -5.72 29.61
N ARG A 950 6.26 -6.66 29.44
CA ARG A 950 6.34 -8.00 30.04
C ARG A 950 7.33 -8.89 29.30
N LEU A 951 7.32 -8.88 27.98
CA LEU A 951 8.23 -9.71 27.19
C LEU A 951 9.71 -9.39 27.46
N ARG A 952 10.05 -8.12 27.73
CA ARG A 952 11.38 -7.70 28.21
C ARG A 952 11.93 -8.50 29.40
N VAL A 953 11.05 -9.02 30.27
CA VAL A 953 11.43 -9.81 31.47
C VAL A 953 11.05 -11.29 31.36
N ALA A 954 10.08 -11.65 30.51
CA ALA A 954 9.64 -13.02 30.30
C ALA A 954 10.44 -13.77 29.21
N ASP A 955 10.98 -13.05 28.23
CA ASP A 955 11.86 -13.58 27.19
C ASP A 955 13.00 -12.57 26.87
N PRO A 956 13.93 -12.35 27.83
CA PRO A 956 14.94 -11.31 27.73
C PRO A 956 15.95 -11.54 26.59
N ASP A 957 16.11 -12.77 26.10
CA ASP A 957 17.01 -13.09 24.97
C ASP A 957 16.58 -12.35 23.69
N VAL A 958 15.27 -12.26 23.44
CA VAL A 958 14.68 -11.62 22.27
C VAL A 958 14.31 -10.16 22.56
N TYR A 959 13.74 -9.89 23.73
CA TYR A 959 13.14 -8.58 24.06
C TYR A 959 13.95 -7.72 25.04
N GLY A 960 15.03 -8.22 25.62
CA GLY A 960 15.80 -7.52 26.68
C GLY A 960 16.32 -6.13 26.27
N ASN A 961 16.48 -5.88 24.97
CA ASN A 961 16.90 -4.59 24.40
C ASN A 961 15.74 -3.69 23.93
N ALA A 962 14.49 -4.16 23.93
CA ALA A 962 13.33 -3.37 23.52
C ALA A 962 13.10 -2.18 24.46
N LYS A 963 12.78 -0.99 23.96
CA LYS A 963 12.50 0.14 24.87
C LYS A 963 11.22 -0.11 25.65
N ARG A 964 11.24 0.13 26.97
CA ARG A 964 10.02 0.13 27.79
C ARG A 964 9.10 1.25 27.30
N GLN A 965 7.81 0.94 27.18
CA GLN A 965 6.76 1.84 26.69
C GLN A 965 5.96 2.43 27.85
N ASP A 966 5.62 3.71 27.76
CA ASP A 966 4.91 4.48 28.80
C ASP A 966 3.41 4.16 28.83
N TYR A 967 3.07 2.98 29.33
CA TYR A 967 1.69 2.47 29.37
C TYR A 967 0.77 3.26 30.29
N GLY A 968 -0.53 3.30 29.96
CA GLY A 968 -1.61 3.69 30.87
C GLY A 968 -2.41 4.90 30.44
N LEU A 969 -3.28 5.36 31.35
CA LEU A 969 -3.90 6.69 31.28
C LEU A 969 -2.91 7.69 31.90
N ILE A 970 -2.26 8.48 31.06
CA ILE A 970 -1.19 9.41 31.47
C ILE A 970 -1.79 10.78 31.83
N GLY A 971 -2.81 11.22 31.09
CA GLY A 971 -3.54 12.46 31.36
C GLY A 971 -2.84 13.71 30.81
N PRO A 972 -3.16 14.91 31.36
CA PRO A 972 -4.17 15.16 32.39
C PRO A 972 -5.59 14.88 31.87
N VAL A 973 -6.44 14.26 32.69
CA VAL A 973 -7.84 14.00 32.33
C VAL A 973 -8.72 15.15 32.81
N ARG A 974 -9.52 15.72 31.93
CA ARG A 974 -10.37 16.89 32.20
C ARG A 974 -11.81 16.64 31.80
N LEU A 975 -12.73 16.91 32.73
CA LEU A 975 -14.15 17.07 32.42
C LEU A 975 -14.37 18.53 32.03
N VAL A 976 -14.75 18.78 30.79
CA VAL A 976 -14.93 20.11 30.19
C VAL A 976 -16.43 20.35 29.96
N PRO A 977 -17.14 21.08 30.84
CA PRO A 977 -18.54 21.39 30.66
C PRO A 977 -18.79 22.25 29.42
N TYR A 978 -19.96 22.07 28.82
CA TYR A 978 -20.48 22.95 27.78
C TYR A 978 -21.95 23.28 28.07
N ALA A 979 -22.40 24.43 27.56
CA ALA A 979 -23.81 24.81 27.51
C ALA A 979 -24.28 24.94 26.06
N GLU A 980 -25.59 24.90 25.87
CA GLU A 980 -26.25 24.95 24.56
C GLU A 980 -27.44 25.90 24.60
N GLU A 981 -27.57 26.76 23.59
CA GLU A 981 -28.69 27.70 23.43
C GLU A 981 -29.15 27.78 21.96
N GLU A 982 -30.45 28.03 21.75
CA GLU A 982 -31.02 28.10 20.39
C GLU A 982 -30.68 29.44 19.71
N VAL A 983 -30.07 29.38 18.53
CA VAL A 983 -29.84 30.55 17.69
C VAL A 983 -31.16 30.95 17.03
N ARG A 984 -31.65 32.15 17.38
CA ARG A 984 -32.93 32.68 16.86
C ARG A 984 -32.81 33.11 15.40
N THR A 985 -33.01 32.14 14.50
CA THR A 985 -32.87 32.29 13.04
C THR A 985 -34.01 33.05 12.35
N ARG A 986 -35.10 33.36 13.06
CA ARG A 986 -36.27 34.11 12.56
C ARG A 986 -36.37 35.46 13.24
#